data_AF-A0A3B3CTL2-F1
#
_entry.id   AF-A0A3B3CTL2-F1
#
_cell.length_a   1.000
_cell.length_b   1.000
_cell.length_c   1.000
_cell.angle_alpha   90.00
_cell.angle_beta   90.00
_cell.angle_gamma   90.00
#
_symmetry.space_group_name_H-M   'P 1'
#
loop_
_entity.id
_entity.type
_entity.pdbx_description
1 polymer ?
#
loop_
_entity_poly.entity_id
_entity_poly.type
_entity_poly.pdbx_seq_one_letter_code
_entity_poly.pdbx_strand_id
1 'polypeptide(L)'
;MASKVVYSPRDPMLKKRDDFEDVLEERRRSSDLRYALRCYTPVLYKGLTPCKASELKTMVLGSDQLHYVVNQVSRESGVSVDEVQAEASVILEEMAQRLQLSTIRFFAFTLSKVFKAMFRSICVNEEGLQRLQQVIQEHPVVLLPSHRSYMDFLLMSYILYTYDLPLPVIAAGMDFMGMKVVGEMLRMSGAFFIRRSFGGDKLYWAVFSEYVKTMLRNGFAPLEFFLEGTRSRTAKSLTPKLGLLNIAMDPFLKGEVFDVSLVPVSISYERVLEETLYARELLGVPKPKESTSGLFKARRVLSEDYGSIHVYFGPPVSVRSLAEGRVNRSQFSLVPRHIPMRPSEDVHGFVNDAAYRLVRAQEDNMVLKPWVLLASLLLQNQAAGKNQGVPLGELIQQAVWLRDLCRQFGAFLHWPDHVPPSEVVSSSLSLHSGLVRVSEDRVFLALEQGFLTAEEELLSQAVVVLSCASYRNQVLHVFLRPALLASAIHTASSSQKRKAPPPLSWLRFPLLTRVCDFEEACYLLTKSGALHVNQHEVLATERGHRTLAFLTGVLDPFLQGYQVRLVCRFLCEDATEALTERRFVPAVREFIIKHLLKGRLRYPEVLSSDLQRNALAALLRLGAVQKVQGCVCFAHLYVLHMDAFPF
;
A
#
# COMPACT_ATOMS: atom_id res chain seq x y z
N MET A 1 23.20 12.33 35.75
CA MET A 1 22.20 13.38 35.41
C MET A 1 22.10 13.54 33.90
N ALA A 2 21.45 12.60 33.22
CA ALA A 2 21.19 12.69 31.78
C ALA A 2 19.99 11.80 31.43
N SER A 3 18.79 12.28 31.73
CA SER A 3 17.52 11.65 31.36
C SER A 3 16.46 12.73 31.22
N LYS A 4 16.41 13.37 30.04
CA LYS A 4 15.33 14.24 29.55
C LYS A 4 15.68 14.69 28.13
N VAL A 5 15.72 13.76 27.19
CA VAL A 5 15.34 14.08 25.80
C VAL A 5 13.90 13.61 25.68
N VAL A 6 13.02 14.40 26.29
CA VAL A 6 11.58 14.26 26.12
C VAL A 6 11.32 14.52 24.65
N TYR A 7 10.70 13.55 23.99
CA TYR A 7 10.06 13.73 22.70
C TYR A 7 9.31 15.06 22.72
N SER A 8 9.79 16.06 21.99
CA SER A 8 8.96 17.21 21.66
C SER A 8 7.83 16.67 20.81
N PRO A 9 6.55 16.75 21.22
CA PRO A 9 5.44 16.48 20.32
C PRO A 9 5.54 17.56 19.24
N ARG A 10 6.11 17.18 18.08
CA ARG A 10 6.19 18.08 16.93
C ARG A 10 4.74 18.37 16.55
N ASP A 11 4.34 19.63 16.66
CA ASP A 11 3.02 20.08 16.28
C ASP A 11 2.76 19.67 14.82
N PRO A 12 1.76 18.82 14.53
CA PRO A 12 1.47 18.35 13.17
C PRO A 12 1.08 19.49 12.22
N MET A 13 0.91 20.72 12.73
CA MET A 13 0.57 21.91 11.96
C MET A 13 1.75 22.58 11.24
N LEU A 14 3.01 22.24 11.55
CA LEU A 14 4.20 22.95 11.03
C LEU A 14 4.96 22.22 9.91
N LYS A 15 4.32 21.31 9.16
CA LYS A 15 4.85 20.98 7.82
C LYS A 15 4.42 22.11 6.89
N LYS A 16 5.34 23.03 6.58
CA LYS A 16 5.23 23.88 5.38
C LYS A 16 4.91 22.93 4.23
N ARG A 17 3.72 23.06 3.64
CA ARG A 17 3.19 22.06 2.71
C ARG A 17 3.78 22.35 1.35
N ASP A 18 4.52 21.38 0.80
CA ASP A 18 5.16 21.49 -0.50
C ASP A 18 4.14 21.90 -1.58
N ASP A 19 4.52 22.86 -2.42
CA ASP A 19 3.73 23.25 -3.59
C ASP A 19 3.74 22.12 -4.63
N PHE A 20 2.62 21.99 -5.34
CA PHE A 20 2.41 20.95 -6.36
C PHE A 20 2.42 21.57 -7.76
N GLU A 21 3.21 21.01 -8.65
CA GLU A 21 3.29 21.38 -10.07
C GLU A 21 2.51 20.39 -10.93
N ASP A 22 1.65 20.89 -11.83
CA ASP A 22 0.97 20.02 -12.81
C ASP A 22 1.86 19.78 -14.03
N VAL A 23 2.43 18.58 -14.09
CA VAL A 23 3.29 18.13 -15.18
C VAL A 23 2.55 18.13 -16.53
N LEU A 24 1.23 17.88 -16.55
CA LEU A 24 0.48 17.79 -17.80
C LEU A 24 0.14 19.15 -18.41
N GLU A 25 0.10 20.23 -17.62
CA GLU A 25 -0.23 21.57 -18.13
C GLU A 25 0.78 22.01 -19.19
N GLU A 26 2.08 21.88 -18.89
CA GLU A 26 3.16 22.20 -19.83
C GLU A 26 3.14 21.26 -21.06
N ARG A 27 2.77 19.98 -20.87
CA ARG A 27 2.69 18.98 -21.94
C ARG A 27 1.51 19.15 -22.87
N ARG A 28 0.44 19.84 -22.44
CA ARG A 28 -0.66 20.25 -23.31
C ARG A 28 -0.29 21.42 -24.20
N ARG A 29 0.63 22.28 -23.75
CA ARG A 29 1.11 23.45 -24.51
C ARG A 29 2.28 23.13 -25.45
N SER A 30 2.95 21.99 -25.25
CA SER A 30 4.13 21.58 -26.02
C SER A 30 3.89 20.35 -26.90
N SER A 31 4.73 20.17 -27.93
CA SER A 31 4.67 19.00 -28.81
C SER A 31 5.21 17.74 -28.11
N ASP A 32 4.43 16.66 -28.11
CA ASP A 32 4.82 15.36 -27.55
C ASP A 32 6.08 14.79 -28.19
N LEU A 33 6.28 15.03 -29.49
CA LEU A 33 7.47 14.56 -30.21
C LEU A 33 8.72 15.32 -29.76
N ARG A 34 8.59 16.63 -29.54
CA ARG A 34 9.69 17.47 -29.02
C ARG A 34 10.07 17.05 -27.61
N TYR A 35 9.08 16.74 -26.78
CA TYR A 35 9.29 16.20 -25.43
C TYR A 35 10.03 14.86 -25.47
N ALA A 36 9.57 13.92 -26.29
CA ALA A 36 10.19 12.60 -26.40
C ALA A 36 11.60 12.64 -27.00
N LEU A 37 11.91 13.58 -27.90
CA LEU A 37 13.22 13.68 -28.55
C LEU A 37 14.18 14.66 -27.87
N ARG A 38 13.85 15.19 -26.69
CA ARG A 38 14.74 16.13 -26.01
C ARG A 38 16.11 15.54 -25.68
N CYS A 39 17.05 16.44 -25.41
CA CYS A 39 18.33 16.07 -24.83
C CYS A 39 18.08 15.50 -23.43
N TYR A 40 18.56 14.29 -23.18
CA TYR A 40 18.39 13.59 -21.91
C TYR A 40 19.79 13.30 -21.35
N THR A 41 20.20 14.11 -20.39
CA THR A 41 21.52 14.05 -19.74
C THR A 41 21.30 14.04 -18.23
N PRO A 42 20.86 12.90 -17.67
CA PRO A 42 20.49 12.82 -16.27
C PRO A 42 21.71 13.01 -15.37
N VAL A 43 21.49 13.62 -14.22
CA VAL A 43 22.54 13.74 -13.20
C VAL A 43 22.77 12.38 -12.53
N LEU A 44 24.02 11.95 -12.49
CA LEU A 44 24.41 10.64 -11.95
C LEU A 44 25.17 10.78 -10.63
N TYR A 45 25.10 9.72 -9.82
CA TYR A 45 25.85 9.59 -8.57
C TYR A 45 27.36 9.75 -8.83
N LYS A 46 28.01 10.67 -8.11
CA LYS A 46 29.46 10.96 -8.17
C LYS A 46 30.03 11.20 -9.57
N GLY A 47 29.23 11.65 -10.55
CA GLY A 47 29.71 11.86 -11.92
C GLY A 47 30.22 10.59 -12.59
N LEU A 48 29.79 9.42 -12.12
CA LEU A 48 30.18 8.13 -12.70
C LEU A 48 29.70 8.02 -14.15
N THR A 49 30.52 7.39 -14.98
CA THR A 49 30.15 7.12 -16.37
C THR A 49 29.01 6.10 -16.43
N PRO A 50 28.01 6.30 -17.30
CA PRO A 50 26.95 5.31 -17.52
C PRO A 50 27.55 3.95 -17.87
N CYS A 51 27.37 2.96 -16.99
CA CYS A 51 27.77 1.58 -17.21
C CYS A 51 26.78 0.90 -18.17
N LYS A 52 27.27 0.19 -19.19
CA LYS A 52 26.38 -0.58 -20.07
C LYS A 52 25.81 -1.79 -19.32
N ALA A 53 24.61 -2.21 -19.71
CA ALA A 53 23.97 -3.41 -19.11
C ALA A 53 24.85 -4.67 -19.26
N SER A 54 25.63 -4.79 -20.33
CA SER A 54 26.60 -5.88 -20.53
C SER A 54 27.73 -5.86 -19.50
N GLU A 55 28.27 -4.67 -19.18
CA GLU A 55 29.33 -4.50 -18.20
C GLU A 55 28.85 -4.85 -16.78
N LEU A 56 27.60 -4.48 -16.44
CA LEU A 56 26.96 -4.90 -15.19
C LEU A 56 26.88 -6.42 -15.08
N LYS A 57 26.54 -7.12 -16.17
CA LYS A 57 26.48 -8.58 -16.18
C LYS A 57 27.85 -9.20 -15.95
N THR A 58 28.87 -8.70 -16.63
CA THR A 58 30.26 -9.16 -16.44
C THR A 58 30.74 -8.93 -15.00
N MET A 59 30.43 -7.78 -14.40
CA MET A 59 30.77 -7.50 -13.00
C MET A 59 30.10 -8.46 -12.01
N VAL A 60 28.84 -8.83 -12.27
CA VAL A 60 28.11 -9.78 -11.41
C VAL A 60 28.68 -11.19 -11.54
N LEU A 61 28.98 -11.62 -12.77
CA LEU A 61 29.57 -12.93 -13.03
C LEU A 61 30.99 -13.08 -12.46
N GLY A 62 31.75 -11.99 -12.41
CA GLY A 62 33.10 -11.96 -11.83
C GLY A 62 33.13 -11.67 -10.32
N SER A 63 31.99 -11.66 -9.62
CA SER A 63 31.96 -11.37 -8.19
C SER A 63 32.44 -12.55 -7.35
N ASP A 64 33.32 -12.27 -6.39
CA ASP A 64 33.80 -13.24 -5.38
C ASP A 64 32.65 -13.92 -4.63
N GLN A 65 31.55 -13.18 -4.37
CA GLN A 65 30.39 -13.72 -3.67
C GLN A 65 29.71 -14.80 -4.53
N LEU A 66 29.58 -14.56 -5.83
CA LEU A 66 28.96 -15.52 -6.73
C LEU A 66 29.87 -16.74 -6.92
N HIS A 67 31.17 -16.55 -7.12
CA HIS A 67 32.13 -17.66 -7.23
C HIS A 67 32.13 -18.56 -5.99
N TYR A 68 32.02 -17.99 -4.78
CA TYR A 68 31.88 -18.78 -3.56
C TYR A 68 30.63 -19.67 -3.57
N VAL A 69 29.47 -19.10 -3.95
CA VAL A 69 28.20 -19.86 -3.99
C VAL A 69 28.21 -20.89 -5.11
N VAL A 70 28.75 -20.57 -6.29
CA VAL A 70 28.90 -21.53 -7.40
C VAL A 70 29.74 -22.74 -6.97
N ASN A 71 30.86 -22.50 -6.28
CA ASN A 71 31.69 -23.58 -5.75
C ASN A 71 30.95 -24.43 -4.69
N GLN A 72 30.13 -23.79 -3.84
CA GLN A 72 29.32 -24.51 -2.86
C GLN A 72 28.23 -25.37 -3.52
N VAL A 73 27.49 -24.80 -4.48
CA VAL A 73 26.42 -25.50 -5.20
C VAL A 73 26.99 -26.64 -6.05
N SER A 74 28.14 -26.43 -6.71
CA SER A 74 28.86 -27.48 -7.43
C SER A 74 29.22 -28.66 -6.53
N ARG A 75 29.73 -28.40 -5.31
CA ARG A 75 30.03 -29.45 -4.33
C ARG A 75 28.78 -30.18 -3.80
N GLU A 76 27.68 -29.47 -3.58
CA GLU A 76 26.44 -30.05 -3.07
C GLU A 76 25.69 -30.87 -4.13
N SER A 77 25.74 -30.45 -5.40
CA SER A 77 25.01 -31.07 -6.52
C SER A 77 25.84 -32.10 -7.31
N GLY A 78 27.17 -32.08 -7.18
CA GLY A 78 28.08 -32.95 -7.94
C GLY A 78 28.30 -32.50 -9.39
N VAL A 79 27.81 -31.31 -9.77
CA VAL A 79 27.91 -30.74 -11.12
C VAL A 79 29.20 -29.93 -11.27
N SER A 80 29.76 -29.85 -12.49
CA SER A 80 30.97 -29.07 -12.76
C SER A 80 30.76 -27.57 -12.49
N VAL A 81 31.82 -26.86 -12.08
CA VAL A 81 31.77 -25.41 -11.81
C VAL A 81 31.34 -24.62 -13.05
N ASP A 82 31.80 -25.05 -14.23
CA ASP A 82 31.49 -24.39 -15.51
C ASP A 82 30.00 -24.49 -15.87
N GLU A 83 29.37 -25.64 -15.61
CA GLU A 83 27.93 -25.83 -15.83
C GLU A 83 27.09 -24.96 -14.89
N VAL A 84 27.45 -24.89 -13.60
CA VAL A 84 26.76 -24.04 -12.62
C VAL A 84 26.95 -22.55 -12.96
N GLN A 85 28.12 -22.18 -13.47
CA GLN A 85 28.38 -20.81 -13.94
C GLN A 85 27.60 -20.47 -15.22
N ALA A 86 27.44 -21.43 -16.14
CA ALA A 86 26.57 -21.29 -17.30
C ALA A 86 25.10 -21.11 -16.88
N GLU A 87 24.62 -21.87 -15.89
CA GLU A 87 23.28 -21.70 -15.31
C GLU A 87 23.11 -20.31 -14.68
N ALA A 88 24.10 -19.83 -13.92
CA ALA A 88 24.09 -18.48 -13.35
C ALA A 88 24.00 -17.39 -14.44
N SER A 89 24.68 -17.58 -15.57
CA SER A 89 24.62 -16.68 -16.72
C SER A 89 23.22 -16.67 -17.36
N VAL A 90 22.57 -17.84 -17.52
CA VAL A 90 21.21 -17.93 -18.04
C VAL A 90 20.21 -17.22 -17.12
N ILE A 91 20.32 -17.43 -15.81
CA ILE A 91 19.50 -16.74 -14.81
C ILE A 91 19.69 -15.23 -14.92
N LEU A 92 20.94 -14.77 -15.03
CA LEU A 92 21.25 -13.35 -15.14
C LEU A 92 20.71 -12.73 -16.44
N GLU A 93 20.77 -13.43 -17.57
CA GLU A 93 20.20 -13.00 -18.84
C GLU A 93 18.66 -12.94 -18.81
N GLU A 94 18.01 -13.89 -18.12
CA GLU A 94 16.56 -13.88 -17.93
C GLU A 94 16.11 -12.63 -17.15
N MET A 95 16.87 -12.28 -16.11
CA MET A 95 16.50 -11.28 -15.11
C MET A 95 16.89 -9.86 -15.50
N ALA A 96 18.10 -9.65 -16.02
CA ALA A 96 18.72 -8.32 -16.11
C ALA A 96 17.95 -7.34 -17.03
N GLN A 97 18.00 -6.06 -16.67
CA GLN A 97 17.49 -4.97 -17.51
C GLN A 97 18.36 -4.74 -18.76
N ARG A 98 17.76 -4.12 -19.79
CA ARG A 98 18.44 -3.76 -21.05
C ARG A 98 18.11 -2.33 -21.49
N LEU A 99 18.50 -1.33 -20.71
CA LEU A 99 18.14 0.07 -20.93
C LEU A 99 18.49 0.54 -22.36
N GLN A 100 17.48 0.99 -23.10
CA GLN A 100 17.61 1.53 -24.44
C GLN A 100 16.88 2.86 -24.56
N LEU A 101 17.62 3.92 -24.91
CA LEU A 101 17.07 5.27 -25.00
C LEU A 101 15.99 5.38 -26.08
N SER A 102 16.08 4.64 -27.18
CA SER A 102 15.03 4.61 -28.22
C SER A 102 13.68 4.16 -27.67
N THR A 103 13.66 3.08 -26.89
CA THR A 103 12.45 2.55 -26.27
C THR A 103 11.93 3.49 -25.17
N ILE A 104 12.82 4.09 -24.38
CA ILE A 104 12.46 5.11 -23.40
C ILE A 104 11.74 6.29 -24.08
N ARG A 105 12.27 6.81 -25.19
CA ARG A 105 11.66 7.91 -25.94
C ARG A 105 10.30 7.53 -26.52
N PHE A 106 10.16 6.29 -27.00
CA PHE A 106 8.87 5.75 -27.43
C PHE A 106 7.85 5.72 -26.29
N PHE A 107 8.24 5.29 -25.09
CA PHE A 107 7.38 5.36 -23.91
C PHE A 107 7.06 6.80 -23.51
N ALA A 108 8.05 7.70 -23.51
CA ALA A 108 7.82 9.11 -23.19
C ALA A 108 6.76 9.74 -24.11
N PHE A 109 6.82 9.47 -25.42
CA PHE A 109 5.82 9.89 -26.39
C PHE A 109 4.44 9.27 -26.13
N THR A 110 4.39 7.95 -25.98
CA THR A 110 3.13 7.19 -25.85
C THR A 110 2.43 7.50 -24.53
N LEU A 111 3.16 7.50 -23.42
CA LEU A 111 2.64 7.82 -22.09
C LEU A 111 2.16 9.26 -21.99
N SER A 112 2.84 10.23 -22.63
CA SER A 112 2.35 11.62 -22.68
C SER A 112 0.94 11.70 -23.30
N LYS A 113 0.70 10.97 -24.38
CA LYS A 113 -0.64 10.93 -25.02
C LYS A 113 -1.68 10.24 -24.14
N VAL A 114 -1.31 9.09 -23.57
CA VAL A 114 -2.19 8.32 -22.67
C VAL A 114 -2.58 9.14 -21.45
N PHE A 115 -1.61 9.77 -20.78
CA PHE A 115 -1.88 10.57 -19.59
C PHE A 115 -2.69 11.83 -19.88
N LYS A 116 -2.42 12.53 -21.00
CA LYS A 116 -3.25 13.69 -21.40
C LYS A 116 -4.69 13.31 -21.75
N ALA A 117 -4.93 12.10 -22.26
CA ALA A 117 -6.26 11.62 -22.59
C ALA A 117 -7.06 11.20 -21.35
N MET A 118 -6.39 10.54 -20.39
CA MET A 118 -7.06 9.91 -19.24
C MET A 118 -7.18 10.82 -18.01
N PHE A 119 -6.21 11.72 -17.80
CA PHE A 119 -6.11 12.49 -16.57
C PHE A 119 -6.19 14.00 -16.82
N ARG A 120 -6.86 14.71 -15.91
CA ARG A 120 -6.96 16.17 -15.89
C ARG A 120 -5.65 16.82 -15.45
N SER A 121 -4.93 16.24 -14.50
CA SER A 121 -3.65 16.75 -14.03
C SER A 121 -2.80 15.65 -13.39
N ILE A 122 -1.48 15.82 -13.44
CA ILE A 122 -0.52 15.00 -12.68
C ILE A 122 0.30 15.97 -11.84
N CYS A 123 -0.08 16.09 -10.58
CA CYS A 123 0.50 17.02 -9.63
C CYS A 123 1.67 16.35 -8.90
N VAL A 124 2.87 16.95 -8.95
CA VAL A 124 4.07 16.45 -8.27
C VAL A 124 4.61 17.51 -7.33
N ASN A 125 5.09 17.12 -6.14
CA ASN A 125 5.67 18.08 -5.20
C ASN A 125 7.11 18.49 -5.61
N GLU A 126 7.32 19.78 -5.86
CA GLU A 126 8.60 20.31 -6.35
C GLU A 126 9.73 20.16 -5.32
N GLU A 127 9.46 20.48 -4.05
CA GLU A 127 10.46 20.38 -2.97
C GLU A 127 10.95 18.93 -2.78
N GLY A 128 10.08 17.94 -3.01
CA GLY A 128 10.45 16.53 -2.97
C GLY A 128 11.38 16.13 -4.11
N LEU A 129 11.11 16.62 -5.33
CA LEU A 129 11.97 16.39 -6.50
C LEU A 129 13.34 17.05 -6.35
N GLN A 130 13.39 18.28 -5.84
CA GLN A 130 14.66 18.98 -5.58
C GLN A 130 15.51 18.22 -4.57
N ARG A 131 14.91 17.73 -3.48
CA ARG A 131 15.61 16.86 -2.50
C ARG A 131 16.09 15.56 -3.14
N LEU A 132 15.27 14.94 -3.99
CA LEU A 132 15.66 13.74 -4.72
C LEU A 132 16.87 14.01 -5.63
N GLN A 133 16.86 15.11 -6.37
CA GLN A 133 17.96 15.51 -7.26
C GLN A 133 19.28 15.70 -6.52
N GLN A 134 19.25 16.30 -5.33
CA GLN A 134 20.43 16.46 -4.47
C GLN A 134 20.95 15.10 -4.00
N VAL A 135 20.05 14.26 -3.49
CA VAL A 135 20.45 12.96 -2.90
C VAL A 135 20.98 11.99 -3.96
N ILE A 136 20.44 11.99 -5.17
CA ILE A 136 20.95 11.18 -6.29
C ILE A 136 22.43 11.46 -6.60
N GLN A 137 22.90 12.70 -6.39
CA GLN A 137 24.30 13.08 -6.62
C GLN A 137 25.23 12.55 -5.52
N GLU A 138 24.73 12.49 -4.28
CA GLU A 138 25.53 12.19 -3.09
C GLU A 138 25.55 10.72 -2.68
N HIS A 139 24.45 9.97 -2.89
CA HIS A 139 24.26 8.60 -2.40
C HIS A 139 23.44 7.75 -3.38
N PRO A 140 23.63 6.42 -3.42
CA PRO A 140 22.72 5.51 -4.10
C PRO A 140 21.29 5.64 -3.57
N VAL A 141 20.32 5.74 -4.48
CA VAL A 141 18.91 5.96 -4.16
C VAL A 141 18.07 4.72 -4.40
N VAL A 142 17.18 4.43 -3.46
CA VAL A 142 16.12 3.43 -3.59
C VAL A 142 14.77 4.14 -3.49
N LEU A 143 14.00 4.10 -4.57
CA LEU A 143 12.65 4.62 -4.64
C LEU A 143 11.67 3.55 -4.16
N LEU A 144 10.82 3.94 -3.21
CA LEU A 144 9.84 3.06 -2.59
C LEU A 144 8.44 3.65 -2.81
N PRO A 145 7.84 3.49 -4.01
CA PRO A 145 6.48 3.93 -4.28
C PRO A 145 5.43 3.04 -3.61
N SER A 146 4.26 3.63 -3.32
CA SER A 146 3.04 2.89 -2.98
C SER A 146 2.48 2.17 -4.21
N HIS A 147 1.95 0.95 -4.06
CA HIS A 147 1.48 0.14 -5.20
C HIS A 147 -0.05 0.02 -5.22
N ARG A 148 -0.70 0.81 -6.07
CA ARG A 148 -2.15 0.94 -6.23
C ARG A 148 -2.62 0.58 -7.65
N SER A 149 -1.84 0.87 -8.70
CA SER A 149 -2.22 0.65 -10.10
C SER A 149 -1.08 0.01 -10.91
N TYR A 150 -1.41 -0.60 -12.05
CA TYR A 150 -0.38 -1.01 -13.03
C TYR A 150 0.37 0.19 -13.63
N MET A 151 -0.17 1.40 -13.52
CA MET A 151 0.49 2.59 -14.05
C MET A 151 1.59 3.14 -13.14
N ASP A 152 1.70 2.67 -11.89
CA ASP A 152 2.59 3.31 -10.88
C ASP A 152 4.05 3.36 -11.33
N PHE A 153 4.62 2.24 -11.79
CA PHE A 153 6.02 2.19 -12.23
C PHE A 153 6.27 2.96 -13.54
N LEU A 154 5.27 3.01 -14.43
CA LEU A 154 5.33 3.80 -15.66
C LEU A 154 5.25 5.30 -15.34
N LEU A 155 4.41 5.67 -14.38
CA LEU A 155 4.25 7.04 -13.89
C LEU A 155 5.55 7.53 -13.23
N MET A 156 6.17 6.71 -12.38
CA MET A 156 7.47 7.02 -11.77
C MET A 156 8.55 7.28 -12.84
N SER A 157 8.67 6.37 -13.81
CA SER A 157 9.61 6.54 -14.92
C SER A 157 9.30 7.78 -15.77
N TYR A 158 8.02 8.06 -16.02
CA TYR A 158 7.59 9.25 -16.77
C TYR A 158 7.94 10.55 -16.05
N ILE A 159 7.70 10.64 -14.74
CA ILE A 159 8.03 11.81 -13.93
C ILE A 159 9.54 12.00 -13.88
N LEU A 160 10.31 10.97 -13.58
CA LEU A 160 11.77 11.07 -13.52
C LEU A 160 12.38 11.43 -14.87
N TYR A 161 11.86 10.86 -15.96
CA TYR A 161 12.21 11.32 -17.29
C TYR A 161 11.90 12.82 -17.38
N THR A 162 10.66 13.25 -17.11
CA THR A 162 10.20 14.66 -17.22
C THR A 162 11.15 15.67 -16.56
N TYR A 163 11.64 15.38 -15.37
CA TYR A 163 12.55 16.27 -14.62
C TYR A 163 14.05 16.04 -14.90
N ASP A 164 14.38 15.31 -15.98
CA ASP A 164 15.76 14.98 -16.38
C ASP A 164 16.56 14.27 -15.27
N LEU A 165 15.87 13.43 -14.50
CA LEU A 165 16.44 12.55 -13.48
C LEU A 165 16.72 11.16 -14.08
N PRO A 166 17.69 10.41 -13.53
CA PRO A 166 18.00 9.07 -14.02
C PRO A 166 16.79 8.14 -13.83
N LEU A 167 16.42 7.47 -14.91
CA LEU A 167 15.36 6.46 -14.91
C LEU A 167 15.67 5.33 -13.92
N PRO A 168 14.65 4.87 -13.18
CA PRO A 168 14.83 3.83 -12.20
C PRO A 168 14.94 2.46 -12.84
N VAL A 169 15.68 1.57 -12.19
CA VAL A 169 15.70 0.14 -12.51
C VAL A 169 14.64 -0.55 -11.66
N ILE A 170 13.62 -1.12 -12.31
CA ILE A 170 12.36 -1.50 -11.67
C ILE A 170 12.31 -3.01 -11.42
N ALA A 171 12.06 -3.40 -10.17
CA ALA A 171 11.80 -4.79 -9.79
C ALA A 171 10.40 -5.23 -10.28
N ALA A 172 10.34 -6.04 -11.34
CA ALA A 172 9.09 -6.52 -11.93
C ALA A 172 8.89 -8.02 -11.70
N GLY A 173 7.64 -8.46 -11.55
CA GLY A 173 7.32 -9.89 -11.49
C GLY A 173 7.39 -10.56 -12.86
N MET A 174 7.76 -11.86 -12.92
CA MET A 174 7.81 -12.61 -14.18
C MET A 174 6.49 -12.70 -14.96
N ASP A 175 5.36 -12.36 -14.35
CA ASP A 175 4.05 -12.38 -15.03
C ASP A 175 4.03 -11.52 -16.30
N PHE A 176 4.75 -10.40 -16.29
CA PHE A 176 4.89 -9.49 -17.43
C PHE A 176 5.74 -10.08 -18.57
N MET A 177 6.64 -11.02 -18.26
CA MET A 177 7.45 -11.71 -19.26
C MET A 177 6.60 -12.65 -20.15
N GLY A 178 5.43 -13.06 -19.67
CA GLY A 178 4.45 -13.79 -20.49
C GLY A 178 3.97 -12.99 -21.72
N MET A 179 4.04 -11.66 -21.67
CA MET A 179 3.71 -10.78 -22.78
C MET A 179 4.97 -10.41 -23.58
N LYS A 180 5.50 -11.32 -24.41
CA LYS A 180 6.82 -11.19 -25.08
C LYS A 180 7.18 -9.78 -25.58
N VAL A 181 6.28 -9.10 -26.30
CA VAL A 181 6.54 -7.76 -26.85
C VAL A 181 6.59 -6.68 -25.76
N VAL A 182 5.56 -6.63 -24.90
CA VAL A 182 5.47 -5.63 -23.84
C VAL A 182 6.54 -5.87 -22.77
N GLY A 183 6.76 -7.12 -22.38
CA GLY A 183 7.81 -7.52 -21.45
C GLY A 183 9.20 -7.13 -21.94
N GLU A 184 9.52 -7.31 -23.22
CA GLU A 184 10.80 -6.87 -23.77
C GLU A 184 10.90 -5.34 -23.81
N MET A 185 9.83 -4.62 -24.15
CA MET A 185 9.82 -3.14 -24.06
C MET A 185 10.03 -2.66 -22.61
N LEU A 186 9.44 -3.32 -21.63
CA LEU A 186 9.65 -3.04 -20.21
C LEU A 186 11.10 -3.33 -19.79
N ARG A 187 11.68 -4.45 -20.23
CA ARG A 187 13.11 -4.76 -20.03
C ARG A 187 13.99 -3.66 -20.62
N MET A 188 13.62 -3.18 -21.81
CA MET A 188 14.33 -2.12 -22.52
C MET A 188 14.17 -0.73 -21.89
N SER A 189 13.24 -0.55 -20.96
CA SER A 189 13.02 0.69 -20.21
C SER A 189 13.53 0.64 -18.77
N GLY A 190 14.18 -0.46 -18.36
CA GLY A 190 14.80 -0.58 -17.04
C GLY A 190 14.19 -1.63 -16.11
N ALA A 191 13.20 -2.41 -16.56
CA ALA A 191 12.64 -3.48 -15.74
C ALA A 191 13.59 -4.69 -15.66
N PHE A 192 13.77 -5.23 -14.46
CA PHE A 192 14.41 -6.53 -14.23
C PHE A 192 13.42 -7.49 -13.58
N PHE A 193 13.39 -8.74 -14.04
CA PHE A 193 12.33 -9.70 -13.69
C PHE A 193 12.72 -10.60 -12.53
N ILE A 194 11.77 -10.80 -11.60
CA ILE A 194 11.95 -11.58 -10.38
C ILE A 194 10.90 -12.68 -10.31
N ARG A 195 11.33 -13.89 -9.91
CA ARG A 195 10.45 -15.04 -9.65
C ARG A 195 9.58 -14.78 -8.41
N ARG A 196 8.29 -15.16 -8.45
CA ARG A 196 7.38 -14.97 -7.29
C ARG A 196 7.73 -15.82 -6.08
N SER A 197 8.41 -16.95 -6.30
CA SER A 197 8.95 -17.82 -5.26
C SER A 197 10.33 -18.28 -5.69
N PHE A 198 11.28 -18.22 -4.76
CA PHE A 198 12.65 -18.66 -5.00
C PHE A 198 12.84 -20.15 -4.73
N GLY A 199 11.84 -20.87 -4.20
CA GLY A 199 11.85 -22.34 -4.09
C GLY A 199 13.01 -22.95 -3.29
N GLY A 200 13.79 -22.15 -2.55
CA GLY A 200 15.03 -22.60 -1.90
C GLY A 200 16.25 -22.66 -2.84
N ASP A 201 16.13 -22.16 -4.06
CA ASP A 201 17.20 -22.06 -5.05
C ASP A 201 18.28 -21.05 -4.58
N LYS A 202 19.38 -21.61 -4.04
CA LYS A 202 20.51 -20.85 -3.52
C LYS A 202 21.24 -20.09 -4.63
N LEU A 203 21.32 -20.67 -5.83
CA LEU A 203 22.03 -20.07 -6.95
C LEU A 203 21.28 -18.85 -7.46
N TYR A 204 19.98 -18.98 -7.69
CA TYR A 204 19.13 -17.87 -8.10
C TYR A 204 19.19 -16.71 -7.09
N TRP A 205 19.07 -17.01 -5.79
CA TRP A 205 19.13 -15.98 -4.75
C TRP A 205 20.49 -15.26 -4.74
N ALA A 206 21.60 -15.97 -4.95
CA ALA A 206 22.93 -15.38 -4.99
C ALA A 206 23.10 -14.47 -6.21
N VAL A 207 22.74 -14.93 -7.41
CA VAL A 207 22.79 -14.13 -8.65
C VAL A 207 21.94 -12.87 -8.51
N PHE A 208 20.70 -13.03 -8.02
CA PHE A 208 19.77 -11.93 -7.78
C PHE A 208 20.30 -10.90 -6.78
N SER A 209 20.75 -11.39 -5.61
CA SER A 209 21.27 -10.52 -4.55
C SER A 209 22.48 -9.75 -5.03
N GLU A 210 23.40 -10.41 -5.73
CA GLU A 210 24.60 -9.78 -6.26
C GLU A 210 24.29 -8.75 -7.33
N TYR A 211 23.34 -9.04 -8.23
CA TYR A 211 22.87 -8.11 -9.24
C TYR A 211 22.39 -6.79 -8.63
N VAL A 212 21.52 -6.85 -7.62
CA VAL A 212 21.00 -5.66 -6.92
C VAL A 212 22.10 -4.90 -6.18
N LYS A 213 23.00 -5.60 -5.49
CA LYS A 213 24.13 -4.97 -4.80
C LYS A 213 25.10 -4.28 -5.76
N THR A 214 25.40 -4.90 -6.90
CA THR A 214 26.25 -4.29 -7.95
C THR A 214 25.63 -2.99 -8.47
N MET A 215 24.32 -2.96 -8.69
CA MET A 215 23.63 -1.73 -9.11
C MET A 215 23.76 -0.61 -8.07
N LEU A 216 23.56 -0.93 -6.78
CA LEU A 216 23.66 0.05 -5.69
C LEU A 216 25.10 0.52 -5.43
N ARG A 217 26.09 -0.39 -5.47
CA ARG A 217 27.51 -0.05 -5.34
C ARG A 217 27.98 0.92 -6.41
N ASN A 218 27.60 0.63 -7.66
CA ASN A 218 27.98 1.45 -8.80
C ASN A 218 27.13 2.71 -8.93
N GLY A 219 25.98 2.79 -8.22
CA GLY A 219 25.07 3.93 -8.27
C GLY A 219 24.62 4.33 -9.68
N PHE A 220 24.55 3.36 -10.59
CA PHE A 220 24.29 3.59 -12.02
C PHE A 220 22.92 4.24 -12.27
N ALA A 221 21.91 3.80 -11.51
CA ALA A 221 20.54 4.27 -11.59
C ALA A 221 19.86 4.06 -10.24
N PRO A 222 18.83 4.86 -9.90
CA PRO A 222 17.98 4.58 -8.75
C PRO A 222 17.34 3.21 -8.88
N LEU A 223 17.25 2.47 -7.78
CA LEU A 223 16.52 1.21 -7.72
C LEU A 223 15.07 1.47 -7.32
N GLU A 224 14.10 0.93 -8.05
CA GLU A 224 12.68 1.03 -7.70
C GLU A 224 12.10 -0.33 -7.35
N PHE A 225 11.46 -0.42 -6.19
CA PHE A 225 10.61 -1.56 -5.85
C PHE A 225 9.50 -1.20 -4.86
N PHE A 226 8.45 -1.99 -4.87
CA PHE A 226 7.30 -1.80 -4.00
C PHE A 226 7.48 -2.60 -2.70
N LEU A 227 7.51 -1.92 -1.55
CA LEU A 227 7.63 -2.56 -0.23
C LEU A 227 6.54 -3.61 0.01
N GLU A 228 5.32 -3.35 -0.47
CA GLU A 228 4.15 -4.23 -0.36
C GLU A 228 4.33 -5.56 -1.13
N GLY A 229 5.20 -5.57 -2.15
CA GLY A 229 5.46 -6.71 -3.05
C GLY A 229 4.33 -7.04 -4.03
N THR A 230 3.08 -6.69 -3.72
CA THR A 230 1.95 -6.81 -4.63
C THR A 230 1.03 -5.58 -4.53
N ARG A 231 0.20 -5.34 -5.55
CA ARG A 231 -0.77 -4.24 -5.56
C ARG A 231 -1.84 -4.43 -4.49
N SER A 232 -2.19 -3.36 -3.79
CA SER A 232 -3.30 -3.41 -2.85
C SER A 232 -4.64 -3.35 -3.58
N ARG A 233 -5.47 -4.38 -3.43
CA ARG A 233 -6.84 -4.43 -4.00
C ARG A 233 -7.83 -3.60 -3.18
N THR A 234 -7.50 -3.35 -1.92
CA THR A 234 -8.35 -2.62 -0.97
C THR A 234 -7.87 -1.19 -0.74
N ALA A 235 -6.81 -0.75 -1.44
CA ALA A 235 -6.08 0.50 -1.24
C ALA A 235 -5.44 0.68 0.15
N LYS A 236 -5.42 -0.36 0.99
CA LYS A 236 -4.68 -0.41 2.27
C LYS A 236 -3.22 -0.77 2.03
N SER A 237 -2.30 -0.17 2.78
CA SER A 237 -0.90 -0.59 2.75
C SER A 237 -0.76 -2.02 3.26
N LEU A 238 -0.12 -2.87 2.46
CA LEU A 238 0.12 -4.27 2.82
C LEU A 238 1.34 -4.42 3.73
N THR A 239 1.44 -5.57 4.39
CA THR A 239 2.63 -5.92 5.19
C THR A 239 3.88 -5.94 4.30
N PRO A 240 4.94 -5.19 4.65
CA PRO A 240 6.11 -5.08 3.80
C PRO A 240 6.86 -6.40 3.65
N LYS A 241 7.41 -6.66 2.45
CA LYS A 241 8.28 -7.79 2.16
C LYS A 241 9.74 -7.37 2.30
N LEU A 242 10.41 -7.93 3.30
CA LEU A 242 11.76 -7.50 3.69
C LEU A 242 12.87 -7.96 2.75
N GLY A 243 12.62 -8.91 1.83
CA GLY A 243 13.66 -9.53 1.00
C GLY A 243 14.51 -8.54 0.19
N LEU A 244 13.88 -7.73 -0.67
CA LEU A 244 14.59 -6.71 -1.46
C LEU A 244 15.18 -5.60 -0.58
N LEU A 245 14.48 -5.21 0.49
CA LEU A 245 14.97 -4.18 1.40
C LEU A 245 16.23 -4.62 2.15
N ASN A 246 16.30 -5.88 2.58
CA ASN A 246 17.50 -6.48 3.17
C ASN A 246 18.67 -6.44 2.19
N ILE A 247 18.45 -6.83 0.93
CA ILE A 247 19.50 -6.79 -0.11
C ILE A 247 19.94 -5.35 -0.36
N ALA A 248 19.02 -4.39 -0.38
CA ALA A 248 19.32 -2.98 -0.63
C ALA A 248 20.10 -2.32 0.52
N MET A 249 19.90 -2.76 1.77
CA MET A 249 20.63 -2.28 2.94
C MET A 249 21.99 -2.99 3.14
N ASP A 250 22.18 -4.19 2.59
CA ASP A 250 23.39 -5.00 2.78
C ASP A 250 24.70 -4.28 2.38
N PRO A 251 24.78 -3.56 1.22
CA PRO A 251 25.98 -2.80 0.86
C PRO A 251 26.38 -1.76 1.91
N PHE A 252 25.41 -1.13 2.58
CA PHE A 252 25.70 -0.19 3.66
C PHE A 252 26.19 -0.93 4.91
N LEU A 253 25.49 -2.00 5.31
CA LEU A 253 25.82 -2.79 6.51
C LEU A 253 27.26 -3.36 6.42
N LYS A 254 27.65 -3.88 5.26
CA LYS A 254 29.00 -4.39 4.96
C LYS A 254 30.05 -3.31 4.71
N GLY A 255 29.64 -2.05 4.57
CA GLY A 255 30.53 -0.92 4.31
C GLY A 255 31.13 -0.88 2.91
N GLU A 256 30.37 -1.36 1.92
CA GLU A 256 30.68 -1.22 0.49
C GLU A 256 30.26 0.16 -0.02
N VAL A 257 29.21 0.75 0.57
CA VAL A 257 28.77 2.13 0.31
C VAL A 257 28.72 2.93 1.62
N PHE A 258 28.90 4.24 1.50
CA PHE A 258 28.88 5.15 2.65
C PHE A 258 27.49 5.26 3.28
N ASP A 259 26.46 5.37 2.43
CA ASP A 259 25.06 5.40 2.80
C ASP A 259 24.18 4.95 1.62
N VAL A 260 22.93 4.61 1.91
CA VAL A 260 21.88 4.36 0.91
C VAL A 260 20.68 5.21 1.32
N SER A 261 20.10 5.94 0.37
CA SER A 261 18.96 6.81 0.64
C SER A 261 17.66 6.15 0.20
N LEU A 262 16.76 5.89 1.15
CA LEU A 262 15.44 5.30 0.91
C LEU A 262 14.41 6.43 0.78
N VAL A 263 13.77 6.54 -0.38
CA VAL A 263 12.82 7.61 -0.69
C VAL A 263 11.41 7.03 -0.74
N PRO A 264 10.57 7.22 0.30
CA PRO A 264 9.17 6.82 0.25
C PRO A 264 8.40 7.74 -0.69
N VAL A 265 7.70 7.16 -1.67
CA VAL A 265 6.86 7.91 -2.61
C VAL A 265 5.41 7.48 -2.43
N SER A 266 4.52 8.46 -2.28
CA SER A 266 3.07 8.23 -2.15
C SER A 266 2.37 8.63 -3.45
N ILE A 267 1.61 7.71 -4.04
CA ILE A 267 0.86 7.93 -5.27
C ILE A 267 -0.64 7.86 -4.94
N SER A 268 -1.32 8.97 -5.13
CA SER A 268 -2.75 9.13 -4.81
C SER A 268 -3.54 9.38 -6.09
N TYR A 269 -4.45 8.47 -6.41
CA TYR A 269 -5.34 8.56 -7.56
C TYR A 269 -6.72 9.06 -7.13
N GLU A 270 -7.32 9.95 -7.92
CA GLU A 270 -8.72 10.30 -7.76
C GLU A 270 -9.64 9.14 -8.17
N ARG A 271 -9.39 8.55 -9.34
CA ARG A 271 -10.05 7.30 -9.77
C ARG A 271 -9.02 6.28 -10.28
N VAL A 272 -9.10 5.06 -9.77
CA VAL A 272 -8.21 3.96 -10.17
C VAL A 272 -8.79 3.20 -11.36
N LEU A 273 -7.95 2.88 -12.33
CA LEU A 273 -8.33 2.16 -13.56
C LEU A 273 -8.92 0.77 -13.27
N GLU A 274 -8.32 0.08 -12.31
CA GLU A 274 -8.61 -1.29 -11.94
C GLU A 274 -9.71 -1.41 -10.86
N GLU A 275 -10.40 -0.33 -10.51
CA GLU A 275 -11.34 -0.29 -9.38
C GLU A 275 -12.39 -1.42 -9.41
N THR A 276 -13.12 -1.56 -10.52
CA THR A 276 -14.11 -2.64 -10.69
C THR A 276 -13.47 -4.03 -10.75
N LEU A 277 -12.25 -4.12 -11.32
CA LEU A 277 -11.51 -5.38 -11.39
C LEU A 277 -11.12 -5.84 -9.99
N TYR A 278 -10.61 -4.94 -9.16
CA TYR A 278 -10.26 -5.22 -7.77
C TYR A 278 -11.47 -5.63 -6.94
N ALA A 279 -12.60 -4.93 -7.08
CA ALA A 279 -13.83 -5.31 -6.39
C ALA A 279 -14.29 -6.74 -6.77
N ARG A 280 -14.21 -7.11 -8.06
CA ARG A 280 -14.53 -8.47 -8.52
C ARG A 280 -13.52 -9.52 -8.05
N GLU A 281 -12.23 -9.21 -8.04
CA GLU A 281 -11.19 -10.08 -7.49
C GLU A 281 -11.43 -10.35 -5.99
N LEU A 282 -11.84 -9.33 -5.22
CA LEU A 282 -12.18 -9.47 -3.80
C LEU A 282 -13.38 -10.40 -3.58
N LEU A 283 -14.34 -10.39 -4.49
CA LEU A 283 -15.45 -11.35 -4.56
C LEU A 283 -15.06 -12.72 -5.14
N GLY A 284 -13.77 -12.95 -5.38
CA GLY A 284 -13.20 -14.25 -5.78
C GLY A 284 -13.37 -14.61 -7.24
N VAL A 285 -13.74 -13.65 -8.09
CA VAL A 285 -13.63 -13.82 -9.53
C VAL A 285 -12.14 -13.97 -9.86
N PRO A 286 -11.71 -15.05 -10.55
CA PRO A 286 -10.30 -15.26 -10.80
C PRO A 286 -9.71 -14.13 -11.66
N LYS A 287 -8.47 -13.74 -11.35
CA LYS A 287 -7.74 -12.72 -12.10
C LYS A 287 -7.70 -13.10 -13.58
N PRO A 288 -8.17 -12.23 -14.50
CA PRO A 288 -8.03 -12.49 -15.93
C PRO A 288 -6.53 -12.58 -16.28
N LYS A 289 -6.14 -13.58 -17.08
CA LYS A 289 -4.79 -13.63 -17.62
C LYS A 289 -4.55 -12.35 -18.43
N GLU A 290 -3.45 -11.66 -18.14
CA GLU A 290 -3.05 -10.45 -18.86
C GLU A 290 -2.85 -10.83 -20.33
N SER A 291 -3.73 -10.32 -21.20
CA SER A 291 -3.78 -10.66 -22.62
C SER A 291 -3.70 -9.38 -23.44
N THR A 292 -2.99 -9.45 -24.56
CA THR A 292 -2.92 -8.39 -25.58
C THR A 292 -4.30 -8.02 -26.15
N SER A 293 -5.31 -8.91 -26.04
CA SER A 293 -6.70 -8.59 -26.43
C SER A 293 -7.38 -7.56 -25.54
N GLY A 294 -6.87 -7.33 -24.32
CA GLY A 294 -7.33 -6.25 -23.43
C GLY A 294 -7.02 -4.85 -23.97
N LEU A 295 -6.04 -4.73 -24.87
CA LEU A 295 -5.65 -3.47 -25.50
C LEU A 295 -6.77 -2.85 -26.36
N PHE A 296 -7.70 -3.67 -26.90
CA PHE A 296 -8.85 -3.15 -27.65
C PHE A 296 -9.92 -2.50 -26.75
N LYS A 297 -10.05 -2.94 -25.49
CA LYS A 297 -10.87 -2.25 -24.47
C LYS A 297 -10.20 -0.96 -23.98
N ALA A 298 -8.89 -0.80 -24.23
CA ALA A 298 -8.16 0.40 -23.84
C ALA A 298 -8.69 1.67 -24.51
N ARG A 299 -9.32 1.60 -25.69
CA ARG A 299 -9.89 2.80 -26.34
C ARG A 299 -11.04 3.42 -25.53
N ARG A 300 -11.90 2.59 -24.92
CA ARG A 300 -12.98 3.08 -24.04
C ARG A 300 -12.41 3.65 -22.74
N VAL A 301 -11.41 2.98 -22.17
CA VAL A 301 -10.67 3.46 -21.01
C VAL A 301 -10.00 4.80 -21.30
N LEU A 302 -9.32 4.95 -22.44
CA LEU A 302 -8.67 6.20 -22.85
C LEU A 302 -9.64 7.36 -23.10
N SER A 303 -10.95 7.08 -23.29
CA SER A 303 -11.98 8.11 -23.45
C SER A 303 -12.69 8.48 -22.14
N GLU A 304 -12.41 7.77 -21.05
CA GLU A 304 -12.96 8.09 -19.74
C GLU A 304 -12.03 9.04 -18.98
N ASP A 305 -12.64 9.87 -18.13
CA ASP A 305 -11.94 10.79 -17.25
C ASP A 305 -11.66 10.12 -15.90
N TYR A 306 -10.38 10.08 -15.52
CA TYR A 306 -9.89 9.51 -14.26
C TYR A 306 -9.46 10.58 -13.25
N GLY A 307 -9.61 11.86 -13.60
CA GLY A 307 -9.35 12.97 -12.69
C GLY A 307 -7.86 13.28 -12.53
N SER A 308 -7.45 13.57 -11.31
CA SER A 308 -6.07 13.98 -10.99
C SER A 308 -5.26 12.87 -10.30
N ILE A 309 -3.97 12.80 -10.61
CA ILE A 309 -2.99 12.00 -9.87
C ILE A 309 -2.13 12.95 -9.04
N HIS A 310 -1.83 12.58 -7.80
CA HIS A 310 -0.87 13.31 -6.97
C HIS A 310 0.26 12.37 -6.57
N VAL A 311 1.49 12.80 -6.85
CA VAL A 311 2.71 12.06 -6.50
C VAL A 311 3.49 12.90 -5.52
N TYR A 312 3.70 12.35 -4.32
CA TYR A 312 4.47 12.98 -3.27
C TYR A 312 5.75 12.21 -3.00
N PHE A 313 6.88 12.81 -3.34
CA PHE A 313 8.21 12.39 -2.96
C PHE A 313 8.48 12.79 -1.50
N GLY A 314 8.50 11.80 -0.63
CA GLY A 314 8.78 11.99 0.79
C GLY A 314 10.23 12.33 1.08
N PRO A 315 10.52 12.81 2.30
CA PRO A 315 11.89 13.12 2.71
C PRO A 315 12.76 11.85 2.60
N PRO A 316 13.92 11.91 1.91
CA PRO A 316 14.86 10.79 1.83
C PRO A 316 15.31 10.35 3.23
N VAL A 317 15.28 9.05 3.48
CA VAL A 317 15.67 8.44 4.75
C VAL A 317 17.01 7.73 4.57
N SER A 318 18.04 8.27 5.21
CA SER A 318 19.38 7.68 5.27
C SER A 318 19.36 6.37 6.05
N VAL A 319 19.85 5.27 5.44
CA VAL A 319 20.02 3.98 6.14
C VAL A 319 21.02 4.14 7.28
N ARG A 320 22.05 4.97 7.11
CA ARG A 320 23.00 5.30 8.17
C ARG A 320 22.31 5.88 9.40
N SER A 321 21.50 6.92 9.22
CA SER A 321 20.76 7.54 10.33
C SER A 321 19.77 6.56 10.99
N LEU A 322 19.19 5.63 10.22
CA LEU A 322 18.34 4.59 10.79
C LEU A 322 19.13 3.58 11.64
N ALA A 323 20.33 3.20 11.19
CA ALA A 323 21.17 2.19 11.83
C ALA A 323 21.90 2.70 13.08
N GLU A 324 22.02 4.02 13.26
CA GLU A 324 22.66 4.66 14.41
C GLU A 324 22.06 4.17 15.74
N GLY A 325 22.92 3.58 16.58
CA GLY A 325 22.55 3.04 17.89
C GLY A 325 21.75 1.73 17.89
N ARG A 326 21.46 1.14 16.72
CA ARG A 326 20.66 -0.09 16.58
C ARG A 326 21.44 -1.28 16.02
N VAL A 327 22.37 -1.02 15.11
CA VAL A 327 23.15 -2.09 14.45
C VAL A 327 24.64 -1.83 14.62
N ASN A 328 25.36 -2.80 15.17
CA ASN A 328 26.81 -2.71 15.27
C ASN A 328 27.48 -3.23 13.99
N ARG A 329 28.01 -2.31 13.19
CA ARG A 329 28.67 -2.62 11.91
C ARG A 329 29.97 -3.42 12.07
N SER A 330 30.60 -3.40 13.25
CA SER A 330 31.84 -4.16 13.48
C SER A 330 31.64 -5.66 13.30
N GLN A 331 30.44 -6.18 13.55
CA GLN A 331 30.09 -7.59 13.37
C GLN A 331 30.27 -8.04 11.91
N PHE A 332 29.97 -7.17 10.95
CA PHE A 332 30.14 -7.46 9.52
C PHE A 332 31.61 -7.41 9.07
N SER A 333 32.50 -6.86 9.89
CA SER A 333 33.94 -6.84 9.62
C SER A 333 34.66 -8.11 10.08
N LEU A 334 33.98 -8.98 10.84
CA LEU A 334 34.54 -10.22 11.39
C LEU A 334 34.58 -11.37 10.37
N VAL A 335 33.85 -11.25 9.26
CA VAL A 335 33.72 -12.28 8.23
C VAL A 335 34.04 -11.67 6.86
N PRO A 336 34.77 -12.37 5.97
CA PRO A 336 34.99 -11.89 4.61
C PRO A 336 33.68 -11.55 3.89
N ARG A 337 33.65 -10.37 3.23
CA ARG A 337 32.41 -9.79 2.66
C ARG A 337 31.73 -10.66 1.61
N HIS A 338 32.50 -11.48 0.90
CA HIS A 338 32.02 -12.36 -0.16
C HIS A 338 31.26 -13.58 0.38
N ILE A 339 31.36 -13.89 1.68
CA ILE A 339 30.63 -15.01 2.27
C ILE A 339 29.19 -14.57 2.56
N PRO A 340 28.17 -15.24 2.00
CA PRO A 340 26.78 -14.93 2.30
C PRO A 340 26.47 -15.27 3.76
N MET A 341 26.09 -14.26 4.54
CA MET A 341 25.62 -14.45 5.91
C MET A 341 24.10 -14.37 5.98
N ARG A 342 23.50 -15.22 6.81
CA ARG A 342 22.10 -15.00 7.21
C ARG A 342 22.05 -13.77 8.11
N PRO A 343 21.11 -12.83 7.87
CA PRO A 343 20.96 -11.68 8.75
C PRO A 343 20.66 -12.15 10.18
N SER A 344 21.35 -11.57 11.17
CA SER A 344 21.06 -11.81 12.58
C SER A 344 19.65 -11.34 12.94
N GLU A 345 19.09 -11.85 14.04
CA GLU A 345 17.75 -11.46 14.49
C GLU A 345 17.65 -9.95 14.73
N ASP A 346 18.71 -9.33 15.26
CA ASP A 346 18.80 -7.88 15.44
C ASP A 346 18.69 -7.11 14.12
N VAL A 347 19.40 -7.57 13.09
CA VAL A 347 19.36 -6.96 11.75
C VAL A 347 17.98 -7.16 11.13
N HIS A 348 17.40 -8.35 11.28
CA HIS A 348 16.06 -8.62 10.78
C HIS A 348 15.00 -7.74 11.48
N GLY A 349 15.10 -7.57 12.80
CA GLY A 349 14.25 -6.65 13.58
C GLY A 349 14.42 -5.20 13.14
N PHE A 350 15.66 -4.76 12.93
CA PHE A 350 15.98 -3.43 12.40
C PHE A 350 15.35 -3.18 11.03
N VAL A 351 15.53 -4.10 10.07
CA VAL A 351 14.97 -3.93 8.71
C VAL A 351 13.44 -3.96 8.74
N ASN A 352 12.84 -4.80 9.59
CA ASN A 352 11.40 -4.82 9.80
C ASN A 352 10.87 -3.47 10.32
N ASP A 353 11.51 -2.92 11.35
CA ASP A 353 11.16 -1.61 11.90
C ASP A 353 11.34 -0.47 10.89
N ALA A 354 12.43 -0.52 10.11
CA ALA A 354 12.68 0.44 9.03
C ALA A 354 11.59 0.35 7.95
N ALA A 355 11.20 -0.87 7.55
CA ALA A 355 10.14 -1.09 6.56
C ALA A 355 8.80 -0.50 7.02
N TYR A 356 8.38 -0.76 8.26
CA TYR A 356 7.13 -0.19 8.79
C TYR A 356 7.19 1.34 8.93
N ARG A 357 8.37 1.90 9.27
CA ARG A 357 8.56 3.35 9.31
C ARG A 357 8.41 3.98 7.92
N LEU A 358 8.92 3.33 6.88
CA LEU A 358 8.80 3.78 5.49
C LEU A 358 7.35 3.68 5.00
N VAL A 359 6.64 2.61 5.33
CA VAL A 359 5.20 2.48 5.03
C VAL A 359 4.39 3.58 5.72
N ARG A 360 4.64 3.84 7.02
CA ARG A 360 3.99 4.98 7.70
C ARG A 360 4.31 6.32 7.03
N ALA A 361 5.55 6.52 6.57
CA ALA A 361 5.92 7.72 5.83
C ALA A 361 5.18 7.83 4.47
N GLN A 362 4.88 6.72 3.78
CA GLN A 362 4.05 6.73 2.58
C GLN A 362 2.60 7.13 2.90
N GLU A 363 2.06 6.63 4.01
CA GLU A 363 0.70 6.91 4.49
C GLU A 363 0.55 8.37 4.93
N ASP A 364 1.44 8.86 5.79
CA ASP A 364 1.41 10.24 6.31
C ASP A 364 1.55 11.31 5.21
N ASN A 365 2.16 10.94 4.09
CA ASN A 365 2.37 11.81 2.93
C ASN A 365 1.33 11.58 1.82
N MET A 366 0.34 10.71 2.02
CA MET A 366 -0.70 10.44 1.03
C MET A 366 -1.67 11.61 0.91
N VAL A 367 -1.96 12.02 -0.33
CA VAL A 367 -2.87 13.13 -0.62
C VAL A 367 -4.30 12.62 -0.73
N LEU A 368 -5.11 12.93 0.26
CA LEU A 368 -6.51 12.56 0.28
C LEU A 368 -7.33 13.47 -0.65
N LYS A 369 -8.27 12.86 -1.37
CA LYS A 369 -9.19 13.55 -2.28
C LYS A 369 -10.58 13.72 -1.66
N PRO A 370 -11.38 14.71 -2.10
CA PRO A 370 -12.75 14.91 -1.61
C PRO A 370 -13.63 13.65 -1.72
N TRP A 371 -13.48 12.89 -2.81
CA TRP A 371 -14.19 11.63 -3.02
C TRP A 371 -13.99 10.60 -1.89
N VAL A 372 -12.79 10.53 -1.30
CA VAL A 372 -12.50 9.61 -0.18
C VAL A 372 -13.41 9.91 1.02
N LEU A 373 -13.66 11.20 1.29
CA LEU A 373 -14.55 11.64 2.37
C LEU A 373 -16.00 11.32 2.04
N LEU A 374 -16.42 11.59 0.80
CA LEU A 374 -17.78 11.31 0.33
C LEU A 374 -18.11 9.82 0.36
N ALA A 375 -17.21 8.97 -0.13
CA ALA A 375 -17.36 7.52 -0.09
C ALA A 375 -17.51 7.00 1.34
N SER A 376 -16.75 7.57 2.29
CA SER A 376 -16.84 7.24 3.72
C SER A 376 -18.23 7.56 4.29
N LEU A 377 -18.78 8.73 3.96
CA LEU A 377 -20.11 9.17 4.42
C LEU A 377 -21.24 8.37 3.77
N LEU A 378 -21.14 8.07 2.47
CA LEU A 378 -22.14 7.27 1.74
C LEU A 378 -22.25 5.86 2.31
N LEU A 379 -21.13 5.20 2.59
CA LEU A 379 -21.11 3.86 3.19
C LEU A 379 -21.71 3.86 4.60
N GLN A 380 -21.42 4.88 5.40
CA GLN A 380 -21.98 4.98 6.75
C GLN A 380 -23.50 5.23 6.74
N ASN A 381 -23.98 6.08 5.83
CA ASN A 381 -25.41 6.34 5.68
C ASN A 381 -26.17 5.11 5.17
N GLN A 382 -25.57 4.32 4.27
CA GLN A 382 -26.13 3.03 3.84
C GLN A 382 -26.25 2.05 5.02
N ALA A 383 -25.21 1.95 5.85
CA ALA A 383 -25.20 1.07 7.03
C ALA A 383 -26.24 1.46 8.08
N ALA A 384 -26.55 2.75 8.19
CA ALA A 384 -27.61 3.28 9.07
C ALA A 384 -29.04 2.98 8.56
N GLY A 385 -29.21 2.26 7.46
CA GLY A 385 -30.53 1.87 6.92
C GLY A 385 -31.22 2.98 6.13
N LYS A 386 -30.52 4.07 5.79
CA LYS A 386 -31.04 5.13 4.90
C LYS A 386 -30.96 4.68 3.44
N ASN A 387 -31.72 3.66 3.06
CA ASN A 387 -31.84 3.19 1.67
C ASN A 387 -32.51 4.22 0.73
N GLN A 388 -32.99 5.35 1.26
CA GLN A 388 -33.73 6.40 0.53
C GLN A 388 -32.83 7.49 -0.07
N GLY A 389 -31.52 7.26 -0.16
CA GLY A 389 -30.56 8.23 -0.68
C GLY A 389 -30.29 9.38 0.28
N VAL A 390 -29.10 9.97 0.20
CA VAL A 390 -28.71 11.10 1.04
C VAL A 390 -29.01 12.40 0.29
N PRO A 391 -29.74 13.36 0.88
CA PRO A 391 -29.96 14.66 0.24
C PRO A 391 -28.63 15.40 0.07
N LEU A 392 -28.42 16.04 -1.09
CA LEU A 392 -27.14 16.66 -1.46
C LEU A 392 -26.71 17.74 -0.45
N GLY A 393 -27.65 18.54 0.05
CA GLY A 393 -27.39 19.55 1.09
C GLY A 393 -26.83 18.96 2.39
N GLU A 394 -27.37 17.84 2.86
CA GLU A 394 -26.86 17.15 4.06
C GLU A 394 -25.47 16.56 3.79
N LEU A 395 -25.25 15.97 2.62
CA LEU A 395 -23.98 15.41 2.21
C LEU A 395 -22.87 16.46 2.17
N ILE A 396 -23.15 17.66 1.61
CA ILE A 396 -22.19 18.77 1.57
C ILE A 396 -21.81 19.21 2.99
N GLN A 397 -22.79 19.38 3.89
CA GLN A 397 -22.52 19.76 5.28
C GLN A 397 -21.68 18.70 6.01
N GLN A 398 -21.99 17.42 5.81
CA GLN A 398 -21.22 16.31 6.39
C GLN A 398 -19.80 16.25 5.82
N ALA A 399 -19.63 16.49 4.52
CA ALA A 399 -18.32 16.50 3.86
C ALA A 399 -17.43 17.64 4.37
N VAL A 400 -17.99 18.84 4.55
CA VAL A 400 -17.28 20.00 5.13
C VAL A 400 -16.86 19.72 6.58
N TRP A 401 -17.75 19.13 7.39
CA TRP A 401 -17.41 18.73 8.75
C TRP A 401 -16.27 17.69 8.77
N LEU A 402 -16.32 16.67 7.91
CA LEU A 402 -15.29 15.63 7.86
C LEU A 402 -13.96 16.17 7.33
N ARG A 403 -13.99 17.11 6.37
CA ARG A 403 -12.81 17.85 5.89
C ARG A 403 -12.10 18.55 7.04
N ASP A 404 -12.85 19.27 7.88
CA ASP A 404 -12.29 20.02 9.00
C ASP A 404 -11.72 19.08 10.07
N LEU A 405 -12.39 17.95 10.33
CA LEU A 405 -11.89 16.90 11.22
C LEU A 405 -10.58 16.28 10.70
N CYS A 406 -10.51 15.92 9.41
CA CYS A 406 -9.29 15.41 8.79
C CYS A 406 -8.12 16.40 8.89
N ARG A 407 -8.39 17.70 8.64
CA ARG A 407 -7.37 18.76 8.77
C ARG A 407 -6.87 18.90 10.20
N GLN A 408 -7.74 18.77 11.20
CA GLN A 408 -7.36 18.78 12.62
C GLN A 408 -6.50 17.56 13.00
N PHE A 409 -6.74 16.42 12.39
CA PHE A 409 -5.97 15.19 12.59
C PHE A 409 -4.65 15.14 11.80
N GLY A 410 -4.30 16.22 11.08
CA GLY A 410 -3.04 16.33 10.36
C GLY A 410 -3.03 15.62 9.00
N ALA A 411 -4.19 15.21 8.49
CA ALA A 411 -4.28 14.58 7.17
C ALA A 411 -3.95 15.57 6.05
N PHE A 412 -3.28 15.10 5.01
CA PHE A 412 -2.99 15.91 3.85
C PHE A 412 -4.13 15.83 2.82
N LEU A 413 -5.01 16.82 2.82
CA LEU A 413 -6.21 16.86 1.99
C LEU A 413 -6.10 17.90 0.88
N HIS A 414 -6.28 17.47 -0.37
CA HIS A 414 -6.38 18.36 -1.52
C HIS A 414 -7.83 18.82 -1.70
N TRP A 415 -8.18 19.91 -1.02
CA TRP A 415 -9.48 20.57 -1.15
C TRP A 415 -9.26 21.99 -1.70
N PRO A 416 -9.77 22.34 -2.90
CA PRO A 416 -9.61 23.68 -3.45
C PRO A 416 -10.29 24.73 -2.56
N ASP A 417 -9.53 25.66 -2.00
CA ASP A 417 -10.08 26.67 -1.08
C ASP A 417 -10.86 27.79 -1.81
N HIS A 418 -10.65 27.97 -3.12
CA HIS A 418 -11.30 29.00 -3.95
C HIS A 418 -12.62 28.55 -4.59
N VAL A 419 -12.97 27.26 -4.48
CA VAL A 419 -14.16 26.67 -5.12
C VAL A 419 -15.22 26.39 -4.06
N PRO A 420 -16.50 26.73 -4.31
CA PRO A 420 -17.56 26.44 -3.35
C PRO A 420 -17.66 24.92 -3.07
N PRO A 421 -17.90 24.49 -1.82
CA PRO A 421 -17.99 23.07 -1.47
C PRO A 421 -19.03 22.29 -2.28
N SER A 422 -20.11 22.95 -2.72
CA SER A 422 -21.14 22.33 -3.58
C SER A 422 -20.58 21.87 -4.92
N GLU A 423 -19.73 22.68 -5.55
CA GLU A 423 -19.13 22.36 -6.85
C GLU A 423 -18.08 21.26 -6.71
N VAL A 424 -17.26 21.28 -5.64
CA VAL A 424 -16.28 20.22 -5.35
C VAL A 424 -16.95 18.86 -5.16
N VAL A 425 -18.08 18.83 -4.43
CA VAL A 425 -18.85 17.59 -4.22
C VAL A 425 -19.48 17.15 -5.53
N SER A 426 -20.08 18.07 -6.29
CA SER A 426 -20.73 17.74 -7.58
C SER A 426 -19.73 17.24 -8.61
N SER A 427 -18.54 17.85 -8.71
CA SER A 427 -17.48 17.41 -9.62
C SER A 427 -16.99 16.01 -9.24
N SER A 428 -16.80 15.74 -7.94
CA SER A 428 -16.41 14.42 -7.45
C SER A 428 -17.47 13.36 -7.76
N LEU A 429 -18.75 13.68 -7.57
CA LEU A 429 -19.86 12.76 -7.89
C LEU A 429 -19.93 12.45 -9.39
N SER A 430 -19.72 13.47 -10.25
CA SER A 430 -19.75 13.29 -11.71
C SER A 430 -18.65 12.35 -12.23
N LEU A 431 -17.47 12.43 -11.61
CA LEU A 431 -16.30 11.62 -11.97
C LEU A 431 -16.50 10.13 -11.62
N HIS A 432 -17.26 9.85 -10.56
CA HIS A 432 -17.61 8.50 -10.12
C HIS A 432 -19.05 8.12 -10.47
N SER A 433 -19.57 8.59 -11.61
CA SER A 433 -20.92 8.26 -12.11
C SER A 433 -21.18 6.75 -12.30
N GLY A 434 -20.13 5.94 -12.40
CA GLY A 434 -20.25 4.47 -12.39
C GLY A 434 -20.57 3.86 -11.01
N LEU A 435 -20.32 4.58 -9.92
CA LEU A 435 -20.56 4.14 -8.54
C LEU A 435 -21.74 4.84 -7.88
N VAL A 436 -22.12 6.02 -8.37
CA VAL A 436 -23.14 6.86 -7.76
C VAL A 436 -24.08 7.44 -8.83
N ARG A 437 -25.37 7.46 -8.53
CA ARG A 437 -26.42 8.13 -9.32
C ARG A 437 -27.02 9.27 -8.50
N VAL A 438 -27.19 10.42 -9.14
CA VAL A 438 -27.88 11.58 -8.56
C VAL A 438 -29.25 11.67 -9.20
N SER A 439 -30.31 11.58 -8.40
CA SER A 439 -31.70 11.71 -8.84
C SER A 439 -32.44 12.63 -7.86
N GLU A 440 -33.15 13.64 -8.38
CA GLU A 440 -33.98 14.57 -7.59
C GLU A 440 -33.27 15.11 -6.33
N ASP A 441 -32.02 15.60 -6.48
CA ASP A 441 -31.20 16.15 -5.39
C ASP A 441 -30.82 15.14 -4.29
N ARG A 442 -30.98 13.84 -4.55
CA ARG A 442 -30.55 12.74 -3.70
C ARG A 442 -29.47 11.91 -4.37
N VAL A 443 -28.52 11.49 -3.55
CA VAL A 443 -27.36 10.69 -3.98
C VAL A 443 -27.59 9.23 -3.58
N PHE A 444 -27.59 8.35 -4.59
CA PHE A 444 -27.75 6.90 -4.45
C PHE A 444 -26.50 6.18 -4.93
N LEU A 445 -26.18 5.03 -4.34
CA LEU A 445 -25.21 4.12 -4.93
C LEU A 445 -25.78 3.53 -6.23
N ALA A 446 -24.97 3.46 -7.27
CA ALA A 446 -25.37 3.01 -8.61
C ALA A 446 -25.62 1.50 -8.62
N LEU A 447 -26.82 1.09 -8.20
CA LEU A 447 -27.27 -0.30 -8.33
C LEU A 447 -27.76 -0.54 -9.76
N GLU A 448 -27.19 -1.53 -10.45
CA GLU A 448 -27.77 -2.03 -11.70
C GLU A 448 -29.07 -2.77 -11.37
N GLN A 449 -30.17 -2.41 -12.04
CA GLN A 449 -31.47 -3.08 -11.89
C GLN A 449 -31.66 -4.05 -13.06
N GLY A 450 -32.22 -5.24 -12.80
CA GLY A 450 -32.53 -6.24 -13.83
C GLY A 450 -31.85 -7.60 -13.69
N PHE A 451 -31.35 -7.97 -12.50
CA PHE A 451 -30.77 -9.30 -12.27
C PHE A 451 -31.83 -10.38 -12.07
N LEU A 452 -31.52 -11.62 -12.48
CA LEU A 452 -32.45 -12.75 -12.45
C LEU A 452 -32.54 -13.39 -11.06
N THR A 453 -31.53 -13.20 -10.21
CA THR A 453 -31.46 -13.78 -8.85
C THR A 453 -31.04 -12.76 -7.79
N ALA A 454 -31.53 -12.94 -6.55
CA ALA A 454 -31.19 -12.09 -5.40
C ALA A 454 -29.70 -12.17 -5.02
N GLU A 455 -29.02 -13.27 -5.37
CA GLU A 455 -27.57 -13.43 -5.16
C GLU A 455 -26.75 -12.58 -6.14
N GLU A 456 -27.14 -12.54 -7.41
CA GLU A 456 -26.49 -11.69 -8.42
C GLU A 456 -26.67 -10.20 -8.11
N GLU A 457 -27.86 -9.81 -7.64
CA GLU A 457 -28.14 -8.45 -7.18
C GLU A 457 -27.24 -8.09 -5.98
N LEU A 458 -27.14 -8.97 -4.98
CA LEU A 458 -26.27 -8.78 -3.82
C LEU A 458 -24.79 -8.67 -4.22
N LEU A 459 -24.33 -9.50 -5.16
CA LEU A 459 -22.94 -9.46 -5.64
C LEU A 459 -22.66 -8.17 -6.44
N SER A 460 -23.60 -7.72 -7.26
CA SER A 460 -23.49 -6.44 -7.98
C SER A 460 -23.44 -5.26 -6.99
N GLN A 461 -24.31 -5.25 -5.99
CA GLN A 461 -24.27 -4.29 -4.88
C GLN A 461 -22.93 -4.35 -4.14
N ALA A 462 -22.42 -5.54 -3.86
CA ALA A 462 -21.15 -5.73 -3.18
C ALA A 462 -19.96 -5.17 -4.00
N VAL A 463 -20.00 -5.23 -5.33
CA VAL A 463 -18.97 -4.61 -6.18
C VAL A 463 -18.90 -3.11 -5.94
N VAL A 464 -20.04 -2.41 -5.98
CA VAL A 464 -20.10 -0.95 -5.78
C VAL A 464 -19.68 -0.57 -4.36
N VAL A 465 -20.15 -1.32 -3.36
CA VAL A 465 -19.80 -1.10 -1.95
C VAL A 465 -18.31 -1.34 -1.71
N LEU A 466 -17.72 -2.41 -2.26
CA LEU A 466 -16.29 -2.70 -2.12
C LEU A 466 -15.42 -1.68 -2.85
N SER A 467 -15.85 -1.19 -4.02
CA SER A 467 -15.22 -0.07 -4.71
C SER A 467 -15.20 1.18 -3.83
N CYS A 468 -16.34 1.61 -3.29
CA CYS A 468 -16.41 2.74 -2.36
C CYS A 468 -15.58 2.51 -1.09
N ALA A 469 -15.59 1.27 -0.56
CA ALA A 469 -14.82 0.91 0.62
C ALA A 469 -13.31 1.01 0.37
N SER A 470 -12.85 0.75 -0.85
CA SER A 470 -11.44 0.95 -1.23
C SER A 470 -11.03 2.42 -1.12
N TYR A 471 -11.89 3.37 -1.51
CA TYR A 471 -11.61 4.80 -1.31
C TYR A 471 -11.62 5.18 0.17
N ARG A 472 -12.63 4.76 0.94
CA ARG A 472 -12.66 4.96 2.41
C ARG A 472 -11.38 4.41 3.07
N ASN A 473 -10.86 3.28 2.59
CA ASN A 473 -9.66 2.68 3.17
C ASN A 473 -8.42 3.57 3.10
N GLN A 474 -8.37 4.51 2.15
CA GLN A 474 -7.28 5.48 2.06
C GLN A 474 -7.23 6.40 3.28
N VAL A 475 -8.37 6.82 3.85
CA VAL A 475 -8.38 7.71 5.03
C VAL A 475 -8.28 6.96 6.36
N LEU A 476 -8.34 5.63 6.38
CA LEU A 476 -8.32 4.86 7.63
C LEU A 476 -7.08 5.11 8.49
N HIS A 477 -5.90 5.31 7.90
CA HIS A 477 -4.67 5.55 8.66
C HIS A 477 -4.76 6.81 9.54
N VAL A 478 -5.53 7.82 9.13
CA VAL A 478 -5.79 9.05 9.90
C VAL A 478 -6.71 8.76 11.10
N PHE A 479 -7.75 7.95 10.88
CA PHE A 479 -8.78 7.71 11.89
C PHE A 479 -8.51 6.52 12.80
N LEU A 480 -7.56 5.64 12.46
CA LEU A 480 -7.37 4.37 13.15
C LEU A 480 -7.07 4.55 14.65
N ARG A 481 -6.10 5.41 15.02
CA ARG A 481 -5.73 5.60 16.43
C ARG A 481 -6.90 6.21 17.24
N PRO A 482 -7.53 7.32 16.80
CA PRO A 482 -8.72 7.85 17.46
C PRO A 482 -9.91 6.87 17.51
N ALA A 483 -10.13 6.11 16.45
CA ALA A 483 -11.27 5.19 16.36
C ALA A 483 -11.13 3.97 17.27
N LEU A 484 -9.93 3.45 17.45
CA LEU A 484 -9.68 2.38 18.42
C LEU A 484 -10.01 2.84 19.85
N LEU A 485 -9.62 4.07 20.20
CA LEU A 485 -9.98 4.65 21.50
C LEU A 485 -11.48 4.90 21.62
N ALA A 486 -12.12 5.46 20.59
CA ALA A 486 -13.56 5.71 20.55
C ALA A 486 -14.38 4.41 20.74
N SER A 487 -13.99 3.34 20.05
CA SER A 487 -14.61 2.03 20.18
C SER A 487 -14.48 1.50 21.61
N ALA A 488 -13.31 1.63 22.23
CA ALA A 488 -13.10 1.17 23.59
C ALA A 488 -13.84 2.01 24.65
N ILE A 489 -14.03 3.32 24.42
CA ILE A 489 -14.89 4.16 25.27
C ILE A 489 -16.36 3.74 25.14
N HIS A 490 -16.81 3.43 23.92
CA HIS A 490 -18.17 2.96 23.67
C HIS A 490 -18.46 1.63 24.39
N THR A 491 -17.51 0.68 24.35
CA THR A 491 -17.62 -0.60 25.07
C THR A 491 -17.55 -0.45 26.60
N ALA A 492 -16.75 0.50 27.09
CA ALA A 492 -16.70 0.83 28.52
C ALA A 492 -18.03 1.41 29.02
N SER A 493 -18.61 2.32 28.25
CA SER A 493 -19.87 3.01 28.59
C SER A 493 -21.06 2.06 28.58
N SER A 494 -21.11 1.08 27.67
CA SER A 494 -22.13 0.03 27.67
C SER A 494 -21.97 -0.95 28.84
N SER A 495 -20.72 -1.17 29.29
CA SER A 495 -20.37 -2.04 30.41
C SER A 495 -20.64 -1.42 31.79
N GLN A 496 -20.85 -0.10 31.88
CA GLN A 496 -21.11 0.62 33.13
C GLN A 496 -22.44 0.23 33.82
N LYS A 497 -23.29 -0.59 33.16
CA LYS A 497 -24.40 -1.32 33.80
C LYS A 497 -23.96 -2.55 34.64
N ARG A 498 -22.67 -2.92 34.64
CA ARG A 498 -22.08 -3.92 35.53
C ARG A 498 -20.97 -3.27 36.35
N LYS A 499 -21.10 -3.37 37.69
CA LYS A 499 -20.23 -2.75 38.70
C LYS A 499 -18.78 -3.26 38.62
N ALA A 500 -17.95 -2.65 37.78
CA ALA A 500 -16.50 -2.44 37.96
C ALA A 500 -15.94 -1.79 36.68
N PRO A 501 -15.20 -0.68 36.75
CA PRO A 501 -14.44 -0.20 35.59
C PRO A 501 -13.33 -1.23 35.29
N PRO A 502 -13.26 -1.79 34.08
CA PRO A 502 -12.21 -2.74 33.76
C PRO A 502 -10.83 -2.03 33.75
N PRO A 503 -9.76 -2.69 34.23
CA PRO A 503 -8.44 -2.07 34.41
C PRO A 503 -7.76 -1.76 33.08
N LEU A 504 -7.28 -0.52 32.85
CA LEU A 504 -6.60 0.01 31.64
C LEU A 504 -5.71 -0.95 30.80
N SER A 505 -5.29 -2.09 31.33
CA SER A 505 -4.73 -3.23 30.59
C SER A 505 -5.69 -3.88 29.57
N TRP A 506 -7.03 -3.83 29.72
CA TRP A 506 -7.99 -4.41 28.75
C TRP A 506 -8.06 -3.62 27.42
N LEU A 507 -7.72 -2.33 27.47
CA LEU A 507 -7.58 -1.44 26.30
C LEU A 507 -6.35 -1.76 25.45
N ARG A 508 -5.43 -2.61 25.94
CA ARG A 508 -4.36 -3.21 25.13
C ARG A 508 -4.94 -4.33 24.26
N PHE A 509 -5.90 -3.99 23.40
CA PHE A 509 -6.15 -4.80 22.21
C PHE A 509 -4.83 -4.93 21.43
N PRO A 510 -4.57 -6.06 20.74
CA PRO A 510 -3.29 -6.30 20.04
C PRO A 510 -2.94 -5.31 18.92
N LEU A 511 -3.79 -4.30 18.69
CA LEU A 511 -3.68 -3.31 17.61
C LEU A 511 -3.03 -1.99 18.05
N LEU A 512 -3.03 -1.65 19.34
CA LEU A 512 -2.29 -0.51 19.90
C LEU A 512 -0.96 -1.03 20.45
N THR A 513 0.00 -1.22 19.55
CA THR A 513 1.28 -1.86 19.88
C THR A 513 2.20 -0.98 20.72
N ARG A 514 1.92 0.33 20.89
CA ARG A 514 2.78 1.26 21.65
C ARG A 514 1.96 2.26 22.47
N VAL A 515 2.46 2.59 23.68
CA VAL A 515 1.91 3.63 24.57
C VAL A 515 1.80 4.98 23.86
N CYS A 516 2.74 5.27 22.95
CA CYS A 516 2.74 6.47 22.13
C CYS A 516 1.52 6.61 21.22
N ASP A 517 0.98 5.51 20.66
CA ASP A 517 -0.21 5.58 19.80
C ASP A 517 -1.47 5.95 20.61
N PHE A 518 -1.50 5.63 21.92
CA PHE A 518 -2.59 6.01 22.84
C PHE A 518 -2.53 7.48 23.23
N GLU A 519 -1.35 7.99 23.58
CA GLU A 519 -1.16 9.42 23.91
C GLU A 519 -1.52 10.32 22.74
N GLU A 520 -1.12 9.94 21.53
CA GLU A 520 -1.47 10.68 20.31
C GLU A 520 -2.98 10.63 20.01
N ALA A 521 -3.63 9.48 20.18
CA ALA A 521 -5.09 9.37 20.01
C ALA A 521 -5.85 10.26 21.00
N CYS A 522 -5.44 10.27 22.27
CA CYS A 522 -6.00 11.14 23.31
C CYS A 522 -5.80 12.62 22.97
N TYR A 523 -4.61 13.00 22.49
CA TYR A 523 -4.31 14.36 22.08
C TYR A 523 -5.22 14.81 20.92
N LEU A 524 -5.36 14.00 19.88
CA LEU A 524 -6.20 14.33 18.72
C LEU A 524 -7.69 14.45 19.09
N LEU A 525 -8.19 13.55 19.94
CA LEU A 525 -9.58 13.58 20.40
C LEU A 525 -9.88 14.73 21.37
N THR A 526 -8.92 15.13 22.18
CA THR A 526 -9.02 16.35 23.01
C THR A 526 -8.99 17.60 22.13
N LYS A 527 -8.09 17.67 21.14
CA LYS A 527 -7.95 18.81 20.22
C LYS A 527 -9.18 19.04 19.35
N SER A 528 -9.86 17.96 18.94
CA SER A 528 -11.13 18.02 18.22
C SER A 528 -12.34 18.35 19.10
N GLY A 529 -12.13 18.55 20.40
CA GLY A 529 -13.20 18.84 21.36
C GLY A 529 -14.16 17.67 21.56
N ALA A 530 -13.76 16.45 21.21
CA ALA A 530 -14.58 15.24 21.33
C ALA A 530 -14.50 14.59 22.71
N LEU A 531 -13.40 14.81 23.42
CA LEU A 531 -13.15 14.31 24.78
C LEU A 531 -12.69 15.44 25.70
N HIS A 532 -13.21 15.48 26.92
CA HIS A 532 -12.58 16.17 28.05
C HIS A 532 -11.88 15.13 28.92
N VAL A 533 -10.56 15.25 29.03
CA VAL A 533 -9.74 14.40 29.88
C VAL A 533 -9.55 15.12 31.22
N ASN A 534 -10.26 14.68 32.26
CA ASN A 534 -9.97 15.04 33.65
C ASN A 534 -8.98 14.03 34.24
N GLN A 535 -8.31 14.38 35.34
CA GLN A 535 -7.22 13.57 35.94
C GLN A 535 -7.56 12.09 36.17
N HIS A 536 -8.85 11.72 36.29
CA HIS A 536 -9.31 10.34 36.50
C HIS A 536 -10.43 9.86 35.54
N GLU A 537 -10.96 10.70 34.64
CA GLU A 537 -12.09 10.32 33.76
C GLU A 537 -11.99 10.95 32.36
N VAL A 538 -12.33 10.16 31.35
CA VAL A 538 -12.44 10.58 29.95
C VAL A 538 -13.92 10.72 29.63
N LEU A 539 -14.44 11.96 29.60
CA LEU A 539 -15.85 12.24 29.35
C LEU A 539 -16.06 12.70 27.91
N ALA A 540 -17.03 12.10 27.22
CA ALA A 540 -17.45 12.49 25.88
C ALA A 540 -18.35 13.73 25.93
N THR A 541 -18.00 14.78 25.20
CA THR A 541 -18.83 16.00 25.02
C THR A 541 -19.99 15.76 24.06
N GLU A 542 -21.08 16.53 24.16
CA GLU A 542 -22.22 16.46 23.23
C GLU A 542 -21.80 16.59 21.74
N ARG A 543 -20.86 17.49 21.44
CA ARG A 543 -20.25 17.61 20.10
C ARG A 543 -19.37 16.40 19.73
N GLY A 544 -18.76 15.76 20.72
CA GLY A 544 -17.96 14.56 20.58
C GLY A 544 -18.77 13.31 20.23
N HIS A 545 -20.04 13.22 20.61
CA HIS A 545 -20.88 12.05 20.32
C HIS A 545 -21.00 11.79 18.81
N ARG A 546 -21.13 12.83 17.99
CA ARG A 546 -21.14 12.70 16.53
C ARG A 546 -19.81 12.17 15.98
N THR A 547 -18.70 12.70 16.48
CA THR A 547 -17.35 12.27 16.10
C THR A 547 -17.06 10.83 16.54
N LEU A 548 -17.42 10.48 17.77
CA LEU A 548 -17.26 9.12 18.31
C LEU A 548 -18.15 8.11 17.58
N ALA A 549 -19.39 8.48 17.23
CA ALA A 549 -20.27 7.64 16.42
C ALA A 549 -19.70 7.41 15.01
N PHE A 550 -19.14 8.46 14.39
CA PHE A 550 -18.43 8.34 13.12
C PHE A 550 -17.22 7.39 13.22
N LEU A 551 -16.34 7.63 14.19
CA LEU A 551 -15.13 6.85 14.38
C LEU A 551 -15.42 5.37 14.67
N THR A 552 -16.41 5.08 15.50
CA THR A 552 -16.85 3.69 15.77
C THR A 552 -17.47 3.07 14.50
N GLY A 553 -18.28 3.82 13.75
CA GLY A 553 -18.89 3.35 12.50
C GLY A 553 -17.88 3.03 11.40
N VAL A 554 -16.72 3.71 11.38
CA VAL A 554 -15.63 3.42 10.43
C VAL A 554 -14.95 2.07 10.73
N LEU A 555 -14.90 1.66 12.01
CA LEU A 555 -14.33 0.37 12.40
C LEU A 555 -15.34 -0.78 12.40
N ASP A 556 -16.63 -0.51 12.52
CA ASP A 556 -17.69 -1.53 12.63
C ASP A 556 -17.66 -2.59 11.51
N PRO A 557 -17.49 -2.27 10.21
CA PRO A 557 -17.39 -3.29 9.16
C PRO A 557 -16.19 -4.23 9.34
N PHE A 558 -15.07 -3.70 9.85
CA PHE A 558 -13.88 -4.50 10.14
C PHE A 558 -14.10 -5.32 11.39
N LEU A 559 -14.68 -4.75 12.44
CA LEU A 559 -15.02 -5.49 13.66
C LEU A 559 -16.00 -6.61 13.33
N GLN A 560 -17.03 -6.43 12.51
CA GLN A 560 -17.93 -7.51 12.11
C GLN A 560 -17.26 -8.57 11.20
N GLY A 561 -16.27 -8.16 10.40
CA GLY A 561 -15.49 -9.08 9.58
C GLY A 561 -14.43 -9.88 10.35
N TYR A 562 -13.76 -9.25 11.34
CA TYR A 562 -12.71 -9.86 12.17
C TYR A 562 -13.25 -10.52 13.45
N GLN A 563 -14.24 -9.92 14.11
CA GLN A 563 -14.84 -10.45 15.33
C GLN A 563 -15.90 -11.51 15.00
N VAL A 564 -15.59 -12.75 15.39
CA VAL A 564 -16.38 -13.63 16.26
C VAL A 564 -17.80 -14.07 15.83
N ARG A 565 -18.56 -13.32 15.03
CA ARG A 565 -19.93 -13.73 14.64
C ARG A 565 -20.04 -14.45 13.31
N LEU A 566 -18.98 -14.43 12.49
CA LEU A 566 -19.00 -14.98 11.13
C LEU A 566 -17.97 -16.08 10.94
N VAL A 567 -16.69 -15.82 11.19
CA VAL A 567 -15.65 -16.86 11.13
C VAL A 567 -15.77 -17.80 12.33
N CYS A 568 -15.89 -17.29 13.56
CA CYS A 568 -16.08 -18.18 14.70
C CYS A 568 -17.46 -18.86 14.68
N ARG A 569 -18.52 -18.20 14.17
CA ARG A 569 -19.84 -18.86 14.00
C ARG A 569 -19.83 -19.92 12.91
N PHE A 570 -19.21 -19.66 11.75
CA PHE A 570 -18.97 -20.67 10.72
C PHE A 570 -18.12 -21.83 11.28
N LEU A 571 -17.08 -21.52 12.05
CA LEU A 571 -16.27 -22.55 12.71
C LEU A 571 -17.01 -23.28 13.85
N CYS A 572 -18.01 -22.66 14.50
CA CYS A 572 -18.83 -23.30 15.54
C CYS A 572 -20.03 -24.08 14.99
N GLU A 573 -20.63 -23.63 13.87
CA GLU A 573 -21.82 -24.23 13.26
C GLU A 573 -21.47 -25.25 12.15
N ASP A 574 -20.40 -25.05 11.37
CA ASP A 574 -20.04 -25.88 10.19
C ASP A 574 -18.68 -26.62 10.29
N ALA A 575 -17.79 -26.33 11.27
CA ALA A 575 -16.46 -26.97 11.31
C ALA A 575 -16.42 -28.28 12.11
N THR A 576 -17.25 -29.24 11.73
CA THR A 576 -17.03 -30.65 12.09
C THR A 576 -15.98 -31.32 11.18
N GLU A 577 -15.64 -30.73 10.03
CA GLU A 577 -14.66 -31.28 9.08
C GLU A 577 -13.44 -30.38 8.85
N ALA A 578 -12.28 -31.01 8.65
CA ALA A 578 -11.00 -30.37 8.38
C ALA A 578 -11.01 -29.63 7.04
N LEU A 579 -11.25 -28.31 7.04
CA LEU A 579 -11.26 -27.49 5.85
C LEU A 579 -9.82 -27.15 5.38
N THR A 580 -9.55 -27.37 4.10
CA THR A 580 -8.32 -26.92 3.44
C THR A 580 -8.36 -25.42 3.17
N GLU A 581 -7.19 -24.76 3.23
CA GLU A 581 -7.03 -23.31 3.04
C GLU A 581 -7.62 -22.80 1.70
N ARG A 582 -7.61 -23.64 0.65
CA ARG A 582 -8.21 -23.32 -0.66
C ARG A 582 -9.73 -23.34 -0.67
N ARG A 583 -10.38 -24.14 0.18
CA ARG A 583 -11.85 -24.27 0.27
C ARG A 583 -12.46 -23.37 1.35
N PHE A 584 -11.65 -22.88 2.29
CA PHE A 584 -12.10 -21.99 3.36
C PHE A 584 -12.77 -20.70 2.85
N VAL A 585 -12.10 -19.97 1.95
CA VAL A 585 -12.60 -18.69 1.42
C VAL A 585 -13.94 -18.85 0.67
N PRO A 586 -14.09 -19.81 -0.26
CA PRO A 586 -15.40 -20.08 -0.88
C PRO A 586 -16.50 -20.46 0.11
N ALA A 587 -16.22 -21.36 1.07
CA ALA A 587 -17.23 -21.84 2.02
C ALA A 587 -17.73 -20.73 2.97
N VAL A 588 -16.81 -19.92 3.50
CA VAL A 588 -17.15 -18.76 4.34
C VAL A 588 -17.99 -17.75 3.55
N ARG A 589 -17.72 -17.57 2.25
CA ARG A 589 -18.50 -16.66 1.41
C ARG A 589 -19.93 -17.13 1.23
N GLU A 590 -20.16 -18.41 0.94
CA GLU A 590 -21.53 -18.95 0.82
C GLU A 590 -22.32 -18.78 2.11
N PHE A 591 -21.66 -18.98 3.26
CA PHE A 591 -22.26 -18.72 4.56
C PHE A 591 -22.63 -17.24 4.75
N ILE A 592 -21.74 -16.31 4.38
CA ILE A 592 -21.99 -14.87 4.45
C ILE A 592 -23.17 -14.47 3.56
N ILE A 593 -23.24 -14.97 2.32
CA ILE A 593 -24.34 -14.67 1.38
C ILE A 593 -25.68 -15.09 2.00
N LYS A 594 -25.77 -16.31 2.55
CA LYS A 594 -26.98 -16.80 3.23
C LYS A 594 -27.40 -15.90 4.40
N HIS A 595 -26.45 -15.37 5.17
CA HIS A 595 -26.74 -14.50 6.32
C HIS A 595 -27.06 -13.05 5.94
N LEU A 596 -26.48 -12.54 4.86
CA LEU A 596 -26.83 -11.24 4.27
C LEU A 596 -28.27 -11.27 3.72
N LEU A 597 -28.64 -12.31 2.98
CA LEU A 597 -30.01 -12.48 2.46
C LEU A 597 -31.05 -12.62 3.59
N LYS A 598 -30.66 -13.19 4.74
CA LYS A 598 -31.51 -13.27 5.95
C LYS A 598 -31.57 -11.96 6.75
N GLY A 599 -30.87 -10.89 6.33
CA GLY A 599 -30.84 -9.59 7.01
C GLY A 599 -30.12 -9.61 8.38
N ARG A 600 -29.37 -10.67 8.69
CA ARG A 600 -28.63 -10.79 9.96
C ARG A 600 -27.31 -10.00 9.94
N LEU A 601 -26.82 -9.70 8.75
CA LEU A 601 -25.60 -8.93 8.51
C LEU A 601 -25.96 -7.67 7.73
N ARG A 602 -25.34 -6.54 8.10
CA ARG A 602 -25.63 -5.23 7.51
C ARG A 602 -24.63 -4.78 6.46
N TYR A 603 -23.42 -5.38 6.43
CA TYR A 603 -22.32 -4.92 5.59
C TYR A 603 -21.94 -5.94 4.51
N PRO A 604 -22.15 -5.61 3.22
CA PRO A 604 -21.65 -6.42 2.10
C PRO A 604 -20.11 -6.51 2.04
N GLU A 605 -19.41 -5.59 2.70
CA GLU A 605 -17.94 -5.53 2.74
C GLU A 605 -17.29 -6.81 3.29
N VAL A 606 -18.03 -7.58 4.10
CA VAL A 606 -17.53 -8.83 4.71
C VAL A 606 -17.33 -9.95 3.67
N LEU A 607 -17.90 -9.82 2.48
CA LEU A 607 -17.68 -10.73 1.35
C LEU A 607 -16.26 -10.68 0.77
N SER A 608 -15.47 -9.68 1.17
CA SER A 608 -14.08 -9.50 0.73
C SER A 608 -13.20 -10.69 1.15
N SER A 609 -12.62 -11.36 0.15
CA SER A 609 -11.69 -12.49 0.38
C SER A 609 -10.42 -12.07 1.12
N ASP A 610 -9.93 -10.83 0.94
CA ASP A 610 -8.77 -10.32 1.68
C ASP A 610 -9.08 -10.16 3.16
N LEU A 611 -10.29 -9.68 3.50
CA LEU A 611 -10.73 -9.57 4.89
C LEU A 611 -10.79 -10.96 5.56
N GLN A 612 -11.33 -11.95 4.84
CA GLN A 612 -11.42 -13.33 5.31
C GLN A 612 -10.04 -13.97 5.52
N ARG A 613 -9.11 -13.76 4.58
CA ARG A 613 -7.72 -14.24 4.71
C ARG A 613 -6.98 -13.56 5.86
N ASN A 614 -7.15 -12.25 6.02
CA ASN A 614 -6.52 -11.52 7.11
C ASN A 614 -7.09 -11.92 8.47
N ALA A 615 -8.41 -12.18 8.55
CA ALA A 615 -9.05 -12.69 9.76
C ALA A 615 -8.49 -14.08 10.12
N LEU A 616 -8.37 -14.99 9.15
CA LEU A 616 -7.74 -16.30 9.36
C LEU A 616 -6.29 -16.16 9.82
N ALA A 617 -5.50 -15.30 9.18
CA ALA A 617 -4.11 -15.05 9.57
C ALA A 617 -4.01 -14.47 11.00
N ALA A 618 -4.94 -13.59 11.40
CA ALA A 618 -5.01 -13.04 12.75
C ALA A 618 -5.35 -14.12 13.78
N LEU A 619 -6.34 -14.99 13.49
CA LEU A 619 -6.72 -16.11 14.36
C LEU A 619 -5.57 -17.12 14.55
N LEU A 620 -4.82 -17.41 13.48
CA LEU A 620 -3.60 -18.24 13.55
C LEU A 620 -2.53 -17.59 14.44
N ARG A 621 -2.32 -16.27 14.33
CA ARG A 621 -1.37 -15.53 15.17
C ARG A 621 -1.77 -15.49 16.64
N LEU A 622 -3.07 -15.42 16.92
CA LEU A 622 -3.62 -15.44 18.28
C LEU A 622 -3.65 -16.85 18.89
N GLY A 623 -3.30 -17.88 18.12
CA GLY A 623 -3.32 -19.28 18.58
C GLY A 623 -4.73 -19.87 18.74
N ALA A 624 -5.78 -19.14 18.36
CA ALA A 624 -7.17 -19.61 18.41
C ALA A 624 -7.45 -20.75 17.42
N VAL A 625 -6.62 -20.86 16.38
CA VAL A 625 -6.72 -21.86 15.32
C VAL A 625 -5.32 -22.40 15.05
N GLN A 626 -5.18 -23.71 14.84
CA GLN A 626 -3.90 -24.34 14.49
C GLN A 626 -3.95 -24.95 13.08
N LYS A 627 -2.83 -24.81 12.36
CA LYS A 627 -2.64 -25.42 11.05
C LYS A 627 -2.06 -26.82 11.25
N VAL A 628 -2.85 -27.87 11.03
CA VAL A 628 -2.41 -29.27 11.10
C VAL A 628 -2.45 -29.85 9.70
N GLN A 629 -1.28 -30.23 9.15
CA GLN A 629 -1.13 -30.88 7.83
C GLN A 629 -1.87 -30.20 6.66
N GLY A 630 -1.91 -28.85 6.63
CA GLY A 630 -2.60 -28.09 5.56
C GLY A 630 -4.12 -27.93 5.77
N CYS A 631 -4.65 -28.52 6.83
CA CYS A 631 -6.00 -28.30 7.33
C CYS A 631 -5.98 -27.30 8.50
N VAL A 632 -7.08 -26.57 8.63
CA VAL A 632 -7.29 -25.57 9.67
C VAL A 632 -8.18 -26.20 10.73
N CYS A 633 -7.64 -26.49 11.93
CA CYS A 633 -8.38 -27.14 13.02
C CYS A 633 -8.34 -26.26 14.29
N PHE A 634 -9.36 -26.39 15.14
CA PHE A 634 -9.40 -25.71 16.44
C PHE A 634 -8.31 -26.26 17.36
N ALA A 635 -7.56 -25.39 18.04
CA ALA A 635 -6.75 -25.80 19.18
C ALA A 635 -7.60 -25.71 20.44
N HIS A 636 -7.58 -26.77 21.25
CA HIS A 636 -8.38 -27.02 22.47
C HIS A 636 -9.01 -25.81 23.20
N LEU A 637 -10.27 -26.00 23.64
CA LEU A 637 -11.09 -25.15 24.50
C LEU A 637 -10.28 -24.40 25.58
N TYR A 638 -10.11 -23.09 25.40
CA TYR A 638 -10.60 -22.17 26.41
C TYR A 638 -11.74 -21.40 25.78
N VAL A 639 -12.94 -21.67 26.27
CA VAL A 639 -14.13 -20.86 26.07
C VAL A 639 -13.73 -19.43 26.44
N LEU A 640 -13.37 -18.62 25.43
CA LEU A 640 -13.61 -17.19 25.54
C LEU A 640 -15.12 -17.12 25.73
N HIS A 641 -15.55 -16.88 26.98
CA HIS A 641 -16.92 -16.52 27.33
C HIS A 641 -17.30 -15.27 26.52
N MET A 642 -17.62 -15.47 25.24
CA MET A 642 -18.04 -14.45 24.29
C MET A 642 -19.56 -14.21 24.38
N ASP A 643 -20.25 -14.93 25.26
CA ASP A 643 -21.61 -14.58 25.72
C ASP A 643 -21.61 -13.35 26.65
N ALA A 644 -20.43 -12.83 27.05
CA ALA A 644 -20.30 -11.65 27.88
C ALA A 644 -20.20 -10.32 27.09
N PHE A 645 -20.24 -10.34 25.76
CA PHE A 645 -20.26 -9.13 24.94
C PHE A 645 -21.64 -8.95 24.27
N PRO A 646 -22.53 -8.12 24.85
CA PRO A 646 -23.70 -7.66 24.12
C PRO A 646 -23.26 -6.51 23.20
N PHE A 647 -23.04 -6.80 21.92
CA PHE A 647 -22.99 -5.81 20.83
C PHE A 647 -24.00 -6.16 19.73
#